data_AF-A6WW99-F1
#
_entry.id   AF-A6WW99-F1
#
_cell.length_a   1.000
_cell.length_b   1.000
_cell.length_c   1.000
_cell.angle_alpha   90.00
_cell.angle_beta   90.00
_cell.angle_gamma   90.00
#
_symmetry.space_group_name_H-M   'P 1'
#
loop_
_entity.id
_entity.type
_entity.pdbx_description
1 polymer ?
#
loop_
_entity_poly.entity_id
_entity_poly.type
_entity_poly.pdbx_seq_one_letter_code
_entity_poly.pdbx_strand_id
1 'polypeptide(L)'
;MPDLLLELFSEEIPARMQRKAAGDLKKMITDGLVEAGLTYEAATPYWTPRRLTLDIRGLTVRSKDVHEDIKGPSVTAPEQAIQGFLRKAGLTDVAQAHVHSDPKKGDFYVAHLTKPGRAAEEIVAELVPQTIRNFPWPKSMRWGAASARPGSLRWVRPLQSILCTFGPETEETVVIDFDVDGIKSGNVTYGHRFLSDGQPIKVRRFEDYVEKLEKAFVVLDAERRKEIISQDAHNLAFASGLELVEDDGLLEEVSGLVEWPVVLMGEFEEEFLAIPPEVIRLTIRANQKCFVTRKQGEAEALSNKFILVSNIAARDGGTEIAYGNGKVVRARLSDALYFWHTDQHDLPDLDKLVASAEKFGLDLKKPLDQRMARLDALNVTFHAKLGTQGARVERIRELAAQIAPLVGADPKLAARAAVLAKADLTTEVVGEFPELQGAMGRKYALLQGEDEAVAAAIEEHYKPQGPSDVVPKNPVSVAVALADKLDTLVGFWAIDEKPTGSKDPFALRRAALGVIRLLLSQEWKFPLLPLFRSAFAALKEGQVQRKLREFETKLAGENSGDIDGEQDVDNALASYEKQVRAEAEASSEPVLADLLSFLHDRFKVHLKEEGARYDAIDAVLSPEADNLLLVARRLEALIVFINEEDGKNLLAGTKRAANILAAEEKKGTKVADSVSASLLHEAEEKALFEAVTLASQDAEAAIAREDFNGAMLALAKLRGPVDTFFEKVLVNDEDENVRANRLALLDQIRAATGKVADFSKIAG
;
A
#
# COMPACT_ATOMS: atom_id res chain seq x y z
N MET A 1 42.26 8.73 -5.52
CA MET A 1 41.90 7.30 -5.38
C MET A 1 41.39 6.82 -6.74
N PRO A 2 41.56 5.55 -7.11
CA PRO A 2 41.10 5.05 -8.40
C PRO A 2 39.58 4.97 -8.53
N ASP A 3 39.11 5.01 -9.76
CA ASP A 3 37.71 4.90 -10.12
C ASP A 3 37.44 3.55 -10.78
N LEU A 4 36.24 3.01 -10.58
CA LEU A 4 35.75 1.79 -11.21
C LEU A 4 34.61 2.13 -12.16
N LEU A 5 34.77 1.74 -13.43
CA LEU A 5 33.72 1.77 -14.43
C LEU A 5 33.28 0.34 -14.74
N LEU A 6 32.01 0.04 -14.53
CA LEU A 6 31.38 -1.23 -14.87
C LEU A 6 30.20 -0.99 -15.82
N GLU A 7 30.17 -1.70 -16.94
CA GLU A 7 29.00 -1.76 -17.82
C GLU A 7 28.61 -3.22 -18.07
N LEU A 8 27.31 -3.48 -17.99
CA LEU A 8 26.64 -4.69 -18.43
C LEU A 8 25.81 -4.38 -19.67
N PHE A 9 26.32 -4.75 -20.84
CA PHE A 9 25.66 -4.50 -22.13
C PHE A 9 24.84 -5.72 -22.57
N SER A 10 23.55 -5.54 -22.84
CA SER A 10 22.62 -6.60 -23.24
C SER A 10 21.74 -6.22 -24.43
N GLU A 11 20.92 -7.16 -24.88
CA GLU A 11 19.72 -6.83 -25.66
C GLU A 11 18.70 -6.03 -24.80
N GLU A 12 17.65 -5.50 -25.44
CA GLU A 12 16.73 -4.52 -24.86
C GLU A 12 16.04 -4.95 -23.55
N ILE A 13 16.43 -4.30 -22.47
CA ILE A 13 15.85 -4.37 -21.14
C ILE A 13 14.50 -3.62 -21.18
N PRO A 14 13.39 -4.22 -20.74
CA PRO A 14 12.10 -3.52 -20.68
C PRO A 14 12.19 -2.23 -19.83
N ALA A 15 11.72 -1.09 -20.35
CA ALA A 15 11.80 0.23 -19.72
C ALA A 15 11.42 0.21 -18.23
N ARG A 16 10.28 -0.41 -17.89
CA ARG A 16 9.77 -0.54 -16.52
C ARG A 16 10.72 -1.22 -15.51
N MET A 17 11.74 -1.93 -15.97
CA MET A 17 12.70 -2.66 -15.12
C MET A 17 14.03 -1.94 -14.95
N GLN A 18 14.36 -0.97 -15.82
CA GLN A 18 15.71 -0.42 -15.94
C GLN A 18 16.15 0.36 -14.69
N ARG A 19 15.36 1.33 -14.23
CA ARG A 19 15.66 2.15 -13.04
C ARG A 19 15.91 1.28 -11.81
N LYS A 20 15.02 0.32 -11.54
CA LYS A 20 15.17 -0.60 -10.40
C LYS A 20 16.42 -1.46 -10.57
N ALA A 21 16.66 -2.02 -11.76
CA ALA A 21 17.85 -2.82 -12.01
C ALA A 21 19.15 -2.02 -11.83
N ALA A 22 19.20 -0.76 -12.27
CA ALA A 22 20.35 0.11 -12.05
C ALA A 22 20.60 0.37 -10.55
N GLY A 23 19.53 0.59 -9.78
CA GLY A 23 19.58 0.69 -8.32
C GLY A 23 20.03 -0.60 -7.63
N ASP A 24 19.52 -1.75 -8.07
CA ASP A 24 19.92 -3.07 -7.55
C ASP A 24 21.40 -3.36 -7.85
N LEU A 25 21.88 -3.03 -9.06
CA LEU A 25 23.29 -3.16 -9.44
C LEU A 25 24.19 -2.31 -8.54
N LYS A 26 23.85 -1.02 -8.38
CA LYS A 26 24.56 -0.13 -7.46
C LYS A 26 24.65 -0.76 -6.09
N LYS A 27 23.50 -1.12 -5.51
CA LYS A 27 23.42 -1.66 -4.16
C LYS A 27 24.27 -2.92 -3.99
N MET A 28 24.09 -3.92 -4.84
CA MET A 28 24.81 -5.21 -4.72
C MET A 28 26.33 -5.03 -4.83
N ILE A 29 26.79 -4.17 -5.75
CA ILE A 29 28.22 -3.91 -5.90
C ILE A 29 28.73 -3.09 -4.71
N THR A 30 28.07 -2.01 -4.31
CA THR A 30 28.56 -1.18 -3.20
C THR A 30 28.53 -1.90 -1.86
N ASP A 31 27.48 -2.69 -1.59
CA ASP A 31 27.37 -3.48 -0.37
C ASP A 31 28.49 -4.53 -0.35
N GLY A 32 28.72 -5.23 -1.45
CA GLY A 32 29.81 -6.21 -1.56
C GLY A 32 31.22 -5.61 -1.43
N LEU A 33 31.45 -4.41 -1.96
CA LEU A 33 32.72 -3.69 -1.80
C LEU A 33 32.95 -3.31 -0.33
N VAL A 34 31.92 -2.81 0.36
CA VAL A 34 31.99 -2.41 1.78
C VAL A 34 32.16 -3.62 2.68
N GLU A 35 31.43 -4.71 2.44
CA GLU A 35 31.58 -5.99 3.14
C GLU A 35 33.00 -6.56 2.99
N ALA A 36 33.61 -6.38 1.82
CA ALA A 36 35.00 -6.75 1.56
C ALA A 36 36.04 -5.78 2.17
N GLY A 37 35.60 -4.70 2.83
CA GLY A 37 36.47 -3.75 3.54
C GLY A 37 37.04 -2.62 2.68
N LEU A 38 36.45 -2.34 1.52
CA LEU A 38 36.78 -1.20 0.66
C LEU A 38 35.88 0.00 0.98
N THR A 39 36.35 1.20 0.67
CA THR A 39 35.54 2.44 0.75
C THR A 39 35.59 3.19 -0.57
N TYR A 40 34.54 3.95 -0.88
CA TYR A 40 34.41 4.78 -2.08
C TYR A 40 33.79 6.14 -1.71
N GLU A 41 33.99 7.14 -2.56
CA GLU A 41 33.46 8.51 -2.35
C GLU A 41 32.05 8.67 -2.91
N ALA A 42 31.81 8.16 -4.12
CA ALA A 42 30.51 8.23 -4.78
C ALA A 42 30.26 7.00 -5.66
N ALA A 43 28.99 6.66 -5.87
CA ALA A 43 28.57 5.61 -6.78
C ALA A 43 27.30 6.04 -7.53
N THR A 44 27.39 6.17 -8.85
CA THR A 44 26.30 6.67 -9.69
C THR A 44 25.90 5.61 -10.72
N PRO A 45 24.64 5.14 -10.70
CA PRO A 45 24.13 4.20 -11.66
C PRO A 45 23.56 4.94 -12.87
N TYR A 46 23.80 4.39 -14.06
CA TYR A 46 23.21 4.84 -15.32
C TYR A 46 22.55 3.66 -16.03
N TRP A 47 21.58 3.96 -16.88
CA TRP A 47 20.90 2.92 -17.66
C TRP A 47 20.39 3.45 -19.00
N THR A 48 20.32 2.53 -19.94
CA THR A 48 19.69 2.72 -21.24
C THR A 48 18.86 1.46 -21.58
N PRO A 49 18.09 1.44 -22.68
CA PRO A 49 17.49 0.21 -23.20
C PRO A 49 18.42 -1.01 -23.21
N ARG A 50 19.73 -0.83 -23.38
CA ARG A 50 20.68 -1.94 -23.57
C ARG A 50 21.79 -2.00 -22.52
N ARG A 51 21.81 -1.10 -21.54
CA ARG A 51 22.95 -0.90 -20.64
C ARG A 51 22.49 -0.74 -19.20
N LEU A 52 23.22 -1.40 -18.30
CA LEU A 52 23.33 -0.99 -16.90
C LEU A 52 24.79 -0.63 -16.65
N THR A 53 25.03 0.61 -16.23
CA THR A 53 26.38 1.12 -16.00
C THR A 53 26.50 1.65 -14.58
N LEU A 54 27.65 1.44 -13.95
CA LEU A 54 27.97 1.93 -12.62
C LEU A 54 29.32 2.64 -12.67
N ASP A 55 29.32 3.91 -12.26
CA ASP A 55 30.52 4.73 -12.06
C ASP A 55 30.77 4.84 -10.56
N ILE A 56 31.89 4.31 -10.07
CA ILE A 56 32.30 4.41 -8.67
C ILE A 56 33.57 5.26 -8.58
N ARG A 57 33.49 6.33 -7.81
CA ARG A 57 34.58 7.30 -7.62
C ARG A 57 35.31 7.08 -6.32
N GLY A 58 36.63 7.22 -6.37
CA GLY A 58 37.49 7.24 -5.21
C GLY A 58 37.51 5.93 -4.42
N LEU A 59 37.49 4.80 -5.11
CA LEU A 59 37.57 3.47 -4.51
C LEU A 59 38.98 3.22 -3.95
N THR A 60 39.10 2.66 -2.74
CA THR A 60 40.40 2.27 -2.19
C THR A 60 41.05 1.14 -2.99
N VAL A 61 42.37 1.20 -3.22
CA VAL A 61 43.13 0.17 -3.96
C VAL A 61 43.21 -1.19 -3.26
N ARG A 62 43.00 -1.22 -1.93
CA ARG A 62 43.10 -2.43 -1.10
C ARG A 62 42.12 -2.32 0.06
N SER A 63 41.55 -3.45 0.48
CA SER A 63 40.77 -3.50 1.70
C SER A 63 41.65 -3.35 2.94
N LYS A 64 41.04 -2.97 4.07
CA LYS A 64 41.73 -2.87 5.34
C LYS A 64 42.14 -4.25 5.87
N ASP A 65 43.26 -4.30 6.58
CA ASP A 65 43.64 -5.51 7.31
C ASP A 65 42.62 -5.79 8.41
N VAL A 66 42.17 -7.04 8.50
CA VAL A 66 41.20 -7.46 9.52
C VAL A 66 41.97 -8.11 10.66
N HIS A 67 41.89 -7.49 11.84
CA HIS A 67 42.43 -8.02 13.08
C HIS A 67 41.30 -8.71 13.87
N GLU A 68 41.45 -10.00 14.13
CA GLU A 68 40.48 -10.83 14.84
C GLU A 68 41.13 -11.47 16.07
N ASP A 69 40.58 -11.18 17.25
CA ASP A 69 41.06 -11.71 18.51
C ASP A 69 40.21 -12.91 18.94
N ILE A 70 40.72 -14.12 18.74
CA ILE A 70 40.03 -15.34 19.19
C ILE A 70 40.48 -15.63 20.63
N LYS A 71 39.55 -15.47 21.58
CA LYS A 71 39.78 -15.87 22.98
C LYS A 71 39.77 -17.39 23.10
N GLY A 72 40.87 -17.91 23.62
CA GLY A 72 41.09 -19.30 23.94
C GLY A 72 40.77 -19.64 25.41
N PRO A 73 40.99 -20.90 25.79
CA PRO A 73 40.78 -21.37 27.15
C PRO A 73 41.85 -20.82 28.12
N SER A 74 41.63 -21.02 29.42
CA SER A 74 42.62 -20.73 30.48
C SER A 74 43.97 -21.39 30.17
N VAL A 75 45.08 -20.77 30.58
CA VAL A 75 46.43 -21.35 30.45
C VAL A 75 46.60 -22.65 31.24
N THR A 76 45.72 -22.90 32.21
CA THR A 76 45.66 -24.13 33.02
C THR A 76 44.66 -25.16 32.50
N ALA A 77 44.02 -24.92 31.34
CA ALA A 77 43.02 -25.82 30.79
C ALA A 77 43.65 -27.15 30.31
N PRO A 78 42.86 -28.26 30.25
CA PRO A 78 43.34 -29.54 29.74
C PRO A 78 43.89 -29.41 28.31
N GLU A 79 44.94 -30.18 28.01
CA GLU A 79 45.68 -30.13 26.74
C GLU A 79 44.78 -30.30 25.51
N GLN A 80 43.70 -31.08 25.64
CA GLN A 80 42.71 -31.29 24.59
C GLN A 80 41.93 -29.99 24.22
N ALA A 81 41.67 -29.12 25.20
CA ALA A 81 41.00 -27.85 25.00
C ALA A 81 41.94 -26.81 24.36
N ILE A 82 43.22 -26.83 24.74
CA ILE A 82 44.26 -26.00 24.14
C ILE A 82 44.46 -26.39 22.66
N GLN A 83 44.58 -27.69 22.36
CA GLN A 83 44.68 -28.19 20.98
C GLN A 83 43.45 -27.87 20.13
N GLY A 84 42.25 -27.94 20.71
CA GLY A 84 41.01 -27.53 20.04
C GLY A 84 41.00 -26.04 19.68
N PHE A 85 41.51 -25.19 20.57
CA PHE A 85 41.68 -23.75 20.33
C PHE A 85 42.72 -23.46 19.24
N LEU A 86 43.89 -24.11 19.29
CA LEU A 86 44.93 -23.94 18.26
C LEU A 86 44.40 -24.31 16.87
N ARG A 87 43.68 -25.43 16.76
CA ARG A 87 43.04 -25.85 15.50
C ARG A 87 41.98 -24.87 15.02
N LYS A 88 41.18 -24.30 15.93
CA LYS A 88 40.15 -23.30 15.61
C LYS A 88 40.76 -21.96 15.19
N ALA A 89 41.86 -21.55 15.82
CA ALA A 89 42.58 -20.31 15.52
C ALA A 89 43.57 -20.47 14.34
N GLY A 90 43.77 -21.67 13.81
CA GLY A 90 44.74 -21.93 12.73
C GLY A 90 46.20 -21.81 13.15
N LEU A 91 46.49 -21.87 14.45
CA LEU A 91 47.84 -21.82 15.00
C LEU A 91 48.43 -23.23 15.07
N THR A 92 49.73 -23.36 14.76
CA THR A 92 50.44 -24.64 14.78
C THR A 92 51.13 -24.92 16.12
N ASP A 93 51.31 -23.89 16.95
CA ASP A 93 51.97 -23.95 18.25
C ASP A 93 51.30 -22.97 19.25
N VAL A 94 51.21 -23.36 20.53
CA VAL A 94 50.68 -22.49 21.59
C VAL A 94 51.55 -21.27 21.85
N ALA A 95 52.84 -21.32 21.51
CA ALA A 95 53.75 -20.17 21.59
C ALA A 95 53.35 -19.01 20.66
N GLN A 96 52.47 -19.26 19.69
CA GLN A 96 51.92 -18.23 18.79
C GLN A 96 50.69 -17.53 19.38
N ALA A 97 50.16 -18.00 20.52
CA ALA A 97 49.07 -17.37 21.24
C ALA A 97 49.60 -16.49 22.39
N HIS A 98 48.93 -15.36 22.61
CA HIS A 98 49.27 -14.41 23.65
C HIS A 98 48.53 -14.73 24.94
N VAL A 99 49.17 -14.55 26.10
CA VAL A 99 48.54 -14.75 27.41
C VAL A 99 48.01 -13.41 27.91
N HIS A 100 46.70 -13.35 28.18
CA HIS A 100 46.05 -12.18 28.77
C HIS A 100 45.51 -12.54 30.16
N SER A 101 45.77 -11.68 31.14
CA SER A 101 45.34 -11.87 32.53
C SER A 101 44.04 -11.11 32.82
N ASP A 102 43.02 -11.81 33.34
CA ASP A 102 41.78 -11.20 33.86
C ASP A 102 41.68 -11.39 35.39
N PRO A 103 41.50 -10.31 36.18
CA PRO A 103 41.45 -10.38 37.65
C PRO A 103 40.38 -11.31 38.24
N LYS A 104 39.34 -11.66 37.46
CA LYS A 104 38.24 -12.55 37.89
C LYS A 104 38.31 -13.95 37.28
N LYS A 105 39.02 -14.14 36.16
CA LYS A 105 39.00 -15.39 35.38
C LYS A 105 40.37 -16.08 35.23
N GLY A 106 41.44 -15.46 35.70
CA GLY A 106 42.81 -15.98 35.55
C GLY A 106 43.38 -15.72 34.16
N ASP A 107 44.55 -16.29 33.89
CA ASP A 107 45.27 -16.13 32.62
C ASP A 107 44.67 -17.03 31.52
N PHE A 108 44.44 -16.48 30.33
CA PHE A 108 43.89 -17.22 29.18
C PHE A 108 44.63 -16.88 27.88
N TYR A 109 44.60 -17.81 26.92
CA TYR A 109 45.22 -17.61 25.61
C TYR A 109 44.35 -16.74 24.70
N VAL A 110 44.97 -15.91 23.87
CA VAL A 110 44.33 -15.10 22.82
C VAL A 110 45.15 -15.23 21.54
N ALA A 111 44.49 -15.55 20.44
CA ALA A 111 45.11 -15.57 19.12
C ALA A 111 44.76 -14.27 18.40
N HIS A 112 45.77 -13.45 18.10
CA HIS A 112 45.63 -12.27 17.26
C HIS A 112 45.82 -12.68 15.80
N LEU A 113 44.73 -12.86 15.07
CA LEU A 113 44.77 -13.18 13.65
C LEU A 113 44.73 -11.89 12.85
N THR A 114 45.73 -11.69 11.99
CA THR A 114 45.72 -10.60 11.01
C THR A 114 45.50 -11.19 9.63
N LYS A 115 44.34 -10.94 9.04
CA LYS A 115 44.06 -11.28 7.64
C LYS A 115 44.47 -10.07 6.80
N PRO A 116 45.50 -10.18 5.93
CA PRO A 116 45.92 -9.07 5.10
C PRO A 116 44.79 -8.67 4.14
N GLY A 117 44.60 -7.37 3.97
CA GLY A 117 43.66 -6.81 3.02
C GLY A 117 43.97 -7.24 1.59
N ARG A 118 42.91 -7.38 0.80
CA ARG A 118 42.95 -7.87 -0.59
C ARG A 118 42.94 -6.69 -1.56
N ALA A 119 43.55 -6.87 -2.72
CA ALA A 119 43.52 -5.87 -3.79
C ALA A 119 42.07 -5.65 -4.27
N ALA A 120 41.73 -4.40 -4.61
CA ALA A 120 40.38 -4.07 -5.08
C ALA A 120 40.03 -4.83 -6.37
N GLU A 121 41.01 -5.02 -7.25
CA GLU A 121 40.86 -5.77 -8.50
C GLU A 121 40.42 -7.22 -8.25
N GLU A 122 41.00 -7.90 -7.25
CA GLU A 122 40.63 -9.27 -6.89
C GLU A 122 39.22 -9.34 -6.31
N ILE A 123 38.86 -8.39 -5.45
CA ILE A 123 37.52 -8.31 -4.85
C ILE A 123 36.48 -8.09 -5.93
N VAL A 124 36.71 -7.15 -6.86
CA VAL A 124 35.79 -6.84 -7.96
C VAL A 124 35.68 -8.02 -8.94
N ALA A 125 36.80 -8.69 -9.25
CA ALA A 125 36.82 -9.86 -10.12
C ALA A 125 35.98 -11.04 -9.58
N GLU A 126 35.80 -11.14 -8.27
CA GLU A 126 34.90 -12.12 -7.64
C GLU A 126 33.46 -11.59 -7.51
N LEU A 127 33.31 -10.34 -7.10
CA LEU A 127 32.01 -9.73 -6.77
C LEU A 127 31.12 -9.54 -7.99
N VAL A 128 31.66 -9.05 -9.11
CA VAL A 128 30.87 -8.76 -10.31
C VAL A 128 30.26 -10.04 -10.90
N PRO A 129 31.01 -11.15 -11.10
CA PRO A 129 30.43 -12.42 -11.53
C PRO A 129 29.37 -12.99 -10.59
N GLN A 130 29.50 -12.81 -9.28
CA GLN A 130 28.49 -13.24 -8.31
C GLN A 130 27.22 -12.40 -8.42
N THR A 131 27.38 -11.08 -8.55
CA THR A 131 26.28 -10.13 -8.73
C THR A 131 25.48 -10.45 -9.98
N ILE A 132 26.16 -10.72 -11.11
CA ILE A 132 25.50 -11.07 -12.39
C ILE A 132 24.71 -12.38 -12.26
N ARG A 133 25.27 -13.41 -11.60
CA ARG A 133 24.59 -14.71 -11.44
C ARG A 133 23.38 -14.65 -10.52
N ASN A 134 23.43 -13.80 -9.50
CA ASN A 134 22.40 -13.68 -8.46
C ASN A 134 21.49 -12.45 -8.66
N PHE A 135 21.52 -11.84 -9.85
CA PHE A 135 20.83 -10.57 -10.09
C PHE A 135 19.30 -10.72 -9.93
N PRO A 136 18.63 -9.83 -9.17
CA PRO A 136 17.24 -10.01 -8.73
C PRO A 136 16.22 -9.58 -9.80
N TRP A 137 16.28 -10.20 -10.99
CA TRP A 137 15.31 -9.93 -12.06
C TRP A 137 13.90 -10.43 -11.68
N PRO A 138 12.84 -9.59 -11.79
CA PRO A 138 11.46 -10.05 -11.58
C PRO A 138 11.07 -11.18 -12.53
N LYS A 139 11.64 -11.18 -13.74
CA LYS A 139 11.51 -12.24 -14.73
C LYS A 139 12.84 -12.40 -15.48
N SER A 140 13.48 -13.55 -15.29
CA SER A 140 14.71 -13.93 -15.98
C SER A 140 14.46 -15.04 -17.00
N MET A 141 15.26 -15.09 -18.06
CA MET A 141 15.25 -16.14 -19.08
C MET A 141 16.65 -16.75 -19.24
N ARG A 142 16.71 -17.91 -19.91
CA ARG A 142 17.96 -18.55 -20.35
C ARG A 142 18.01 -18.50 -21.88
N TRP A 143 19.21 -18.42 -22.45
CA TRP A 143 19.39 -18.16 -23.89
C TRP A 143 20.47 -19.06 -24.50
N GLY A 144 20.36 -19.30 -25.82
CA GLY A 144 21.38 -19.99 -26.63
C GLY A 144 21.56 -21.48 -26.29
N ALA A 145 22.56 -22.13 -26.90
CA ALA A 145 22.84 -23.55 -26.69
C ALA A 145 23.24 -23.89 -25.24
N ALA A 146 23.78 -22.90 -24.51
CA ALA A 146 24.13 -23.06 -23.09
C ALA A 146 22.90 -23.28 -22.19
N SER A 147 21.69 -22.85 -22.60
CA SER A 147 20.47 -22.98 -21.81
C SER A 147 20.07 -24.43 -21.52
N ALA A 148 20.57 -25.38 -22.33
CA ALA A 148 20.36 -26.81 -22.15
C ALA A 148 21.07 -27.38 -20.90
N ARG A 149 22.09 -26.68 -20.39
CA ARG A 149 22.85 -27.10 -19.20
C ARG A 149 22.23 -26.54 -17.91
N PRO A 150 22.09 -27.36 -16.85
CA PRO A 150 21.80 -26.86 -15.50
C PRO A 150 22.86 -25.84 -15.07
N GLY A 151 22.43 -24.73 -14.46
CA GLY A 151 23.34 -23.66 -14.00
C GLY A 151 23.70 -22.59 -15.04
N SER A 152 23.13 -22.63 -16.26
CA SER A 152 23.28 -21.56 -17.26
C SER A 152 22.80 -20.20 -16.76
N LEU A 153 23.46 -19.14 -17.24
CA LEU A 153 23.17 -17.76 -16.85
C LEU A 153 21.70 -17.42 -17.09
N ARG A 154 21.09 -16.82 -16.07
CA ARG A 154 19.74 -16.26 -16.14
C ARG A 154 19.85 -14.74 -16.18
N TRP A 155 19.30 -14.14 -17.22
CA TRP A 155 19.28 -12.68 -17.37
C TRP A 155 17.95 -12.25 -18.00
N VAL A 156 17.61 -10.96 -17.89
CA VAL A 156 16.35 -10.44 -18.49
C VAL A 156 16.30 -10.64 -20.01
N ARG A 157 17.46 -10.50 -20.65
CA ARG A 157 17.73 -10.67 -22.09
C ARG A 157 19.17 -11.16 -22.30
N PRO A 158 19.61 -11.58 -23.49
CA PRO A 158 21.01 -11.98 -23.67
C PRO A 158 22.00 -10.87 -23.30
N LEU A 159 22.91 -11.14 -22.35
CA LEU A 159 24.07 -10.29 -22.06
C LEU A 159 25.09 -10.46 -23.20
N GLN A 160 25.61 -9.36 -23.73
CA GLN A 160 26.46 -9.32 -24.92
C GLN A 160 27.93 -9.05 -24.58
N SER A 161 28.20 -8.12 -23.65
CA SER A 161 29.55 -7.81 -23.20
C SER A 161 29.58 -7.22 -21.79
N ILE A 162 30.74 -7.33 -21.16
CA ILE A 162 31.02 -6.73 -19.85
C ILE A 162 32.25 -5.84 -20.00
N LEU A 163 32.11 -4.56 -19.69
CA LEU A 163 33.23 -3.64 -19.60
C LEU A 163 33.52 -3.41 -18.11
N CYS A 164 34.77 -3.60 -17.69
CA CYS A 164 35.19 -3.41 -16.30
C CYS A 164 36.61 -2.86 -16.24
N THR A 165 36.73 -1.55 -16.03
CA THR A 165 38.02 -0.85 -15.99
C THR A 165 38.22 -0.17 -14.64
N PHE A 166 39.44 -0.23 -14.11
CA PHE A 166 39.80 0.34 -12.82
C PHE A 166 41.12 1.11 -12.93
N GLY A 167 41.19 2.29 -12.32
CA GLY A 167 42.46 3.04 -12.28
C GLY A 167 42.30 4.47 -11.82
N PRO A 168 43.41 5.15 -11.49
CA PRO A 168 43.39 6.56 -11.10
C PRO A 168 43.01 7.47 -12.28
N GLU A 169 42.54 8.66 -11.96
CA GLU A 169 42.10 9.68 -12.93
C GLU A 169 43.22 10.05 -13.93
N THR A 170 44.48 10.04 -13.50
CA THR A 170 45.63 10.55 -14.24
C THR A 170 46.54 9.49 -14.86
N GLU A 171 46.42 8.21 -14.49
CA GLU A 171 47.29 7.12 -15.01
C GLU A 171 46.51 6.15 -15.91
N GLU A 172 47.18 5.10 -16.39
CA GLU A 172 46.54 4.08 -17.21
C GLU A 172 45.58 3.22 -16.39
N THR A 173 44.39 2.97 -16.94
CA THR A 173 43.43 2.05 -16.33
C THR A 173 43.75 0.62 -16.72
N VAL A 174 43.47 -0.29 -15.79
CA VAL A 174 43.57 -1.74 -15.99
C VAL A 174 42.18 -2.33 -16.24
N VAL A 175 42.13 -3.41 -17.02
CA VAL A 175 40.92 -4.23 -17.15
C VAL A 175 40.93 -5.28 -16.05
N ILE A 176 39.85 -5.36 -15.29
CA ILE A 176 39.71 -6.39 -14.26
C ILE A 176 39.28 -7.70 -14.93
N ASP A 177 40.15 -8.70 -14.92
CA ASP A 177 39.98 -9.96 -15.67
C ASP A 177 39.05 -10.94 -14.95
N PHE A 178 37.91 -11.27 -15.56
CA PHE A 178 36.99 -12.33 -15.13
C PHE A 178 36.11 -12.81 -16.29
N ASP A 179 35.41 -13.93 -16.07
CA ASP A 179 34.49 -14.53 -17.04
C ASP A 179 33.12 -14.86 -16.41
N VAL A 180 32.06 -14.59 -17.15
CA VAL A 180 30.70 -15.01 -16.80
C VAL A 180 30.07 -15.78 -17.96
N ASP A 181 30.05 -17.11 -17.84
CA ASP A 181 29.40 -18.02 -18.80
C ASP A 181 29.91 -17.83 -20.24
N GLY A 182 31.22 -17.57 -20.38
CA GLY A 182 31.90 -17.33 -21.66
C GLY A 182 31.97 -15.86 -22.09
N ILE A 183 31.41 -14.94 -21.30
CA ILE A 183 31.52 -13.49 -21.53
C ILE A 183 32.69 -12.96 -20.70
N LYS A 184 33.81 -12.71 -21.36
CA LYS A 184 35.02 -12.17 -20.74
C LYS A 184 34.90 -10.65 -20.55
N SER A 185 35.34 -10.15 -19.40
CA SER A 185 35.43 -8.71 -19.15
C SER A 185 36.45 -8.03 -20.08
N GLY A 186 36.20 -6.77 -20.42
CA GLY A 186 37.04 -6.00 -21.33
C GLY A 186 36.96 -4.49 -21.11
N ASN A 187 37.44 -3.74 -22.10
CA ASN A 187 37.36 -2.27 -22.16
C ASN A 187 36.67 -1.77 -23.43
N VAL A 188 35.77 -2.60 -23.99
CA VAL A 188 35.08 -2.34 -25.24
C VAL A 188 33.58 -2.19 -24.99
N THR A 189 33.00 -1.15 -25.59
CA THR A 189 31.56 -0.92 -25.65
C THR A 189 31.13 -0.70 -27.11
N TYR A 190 29.86 -0.36 -27.33
CA TYR A 190 29.26 -0.17 -28.66
C TYR A 190 28.38 1.07 -28.71
N GLY A 191 28.25 1.68 -29.89
CA GLY A 191 27.34 2.79 -30.10
C GLY A 191 25.88 2.38 -30.22
N HIS A 192 25.06 3.35 -30.62
CA HIS A 192 23.65 3.15 -30.94
C HIS A 192 23.45 2.07 -32.00
N ARG A 193 22.44 1.21 -31.83
CA ARG A 193 22.20 0.03 -32.70
C ARG A 193 22.08 0.37 -34.19
N PHE A 194 21.46 1.51 -34.50
CA PHE A 194 21.13 1.91 -35.88
C PHE A 194 21.87 3.14 -36.38
N LEU A 195 22.35 3.98 -35.47
CA LEU A 195 22.91 5.30 -35.82
C LEU A 195 24.44 5.30 -35.78
N SER A 196 25.05 4.34 -35.08
CA SER A 196 26.50 4.16 -35.09
C SER A 196 26.95 3.22 -36.23
N ASP A 197 28.25 3.16 -36.48
CA ASP A 197 28.88 2.27 -37.46
C ASP A 197 28.99 0.80 -36.98
N GLY A 198 28.51 0.51 -35.77
CA GLY A 198 28.57 -0.82 -35.14
C GLY A 198 29.98 -1.25 -34.74
N GLN A 199 30.98 -0.38 -34.85
CA GLN A 199 32.36 -0.73 -34.52
C GLN A 199 32.58 -0.75 -33.00
N PRO A 200 33.48 -1.63 -32.51
CA PRO A 200 33.83 -1.67 -31.11
C PRO A 200 34.52 -0.37 -30.66
N ILE A 201 34.02 0.23 -29.58
CA ILE A 201 34.55 1.46 -29.00
C ILE A 201 35.41 1.09 -27.79
N LYS A 202 36.72 1.34 -27.87
CA LYS A 202 37.61 1.18 -26.71
C LYS A 202 37.48 2.35 -25.75
N VAL A 203 37.40 2.05 -24.47
CA VAL A 203 37.14 3.00 -23.38
C VAL A 203 38.22 2.84 -22.31
N ARG A 204 38.58 3.92 -21.62
CA ARG A 204 39.57 3.87 -20.54
C ARG A 204 38.94 4.12 -19.17
N ARG A 205 38.05 5.09 -19.06
CA ARG A 205 37.45 5.62 -17.83
C ARG A 205 36.05 6.18 -18.11
N PHE A 206 35.38 6.71 -17.10
CA PHE A 206 34.00 7.18 -17.27
C PHE A 206 33.88 8.41 -18.18
N GLU A 207 34.83 9.34 -18.14
CA GLU A 207 34.77 10.56 -18.95
C GLU A 207 34.82 10.26 -20.45
N ASP A 208 35.78 9.43 -20.88
CA ASP A 208 35.91 9.08 -22.29
C ASP A 208 34.83 8.08 -22.73
N TYR A 209 34.29 7.27 -21.81
CA TYR A 209 33.12 6.44 -22.04
C TYR A 209 31.90 7.29 -22.46
N VAL A 210 31.54 8.30 -21.66
CA VAL A 210 30.40 9.18 -21.92
C VAL A 210 30.59 9.94 -23.24
N GLU A 211 31.76 10.55 -23.44
CA GLU A 211 32.05 11.31 -24.65
C GLU A 211 31.95 10.45 -25.92
N LYS A 212 32.50 9.23 -25.89
CA LYS A 212 32.48 8.33 -27.04
C LYS A 212 31.09 7.75 -27.30
N LEU A 213 30.32 7.44 -26.25
CA LEU A 213 28.94 7.02 -26.39
C LEU A 213 28.08 8.12 -27.01
N GLU A 214 28.24 9.36 -26.57
CA GLU A 214 27.49 10.49 -27.13
C GLU A 214 27.83 10.72 -28.61
N LYS A 215 29.11 10.66 -29.00
CA LYS A 215 29.53 10.68 -30.41
C LYS A 215 28.96 9.51 -31.23
N ALA A 216 28.66 8.40 -30.57
CA ALA A 216 28.06 7.21 -31.16
C ALA A 216 26.53 7.15 -30.94
N PHE A 217 25.89 8.29 -30.70
CA PHE A 217 24.45 8.47 -30.56
C PHE A 217 23.83 7.73 -29.36
N VAL A 218 24.48 7.75 -28.20
CA VAL A 218 23.94 7.21 -26.95
C VAL A 218 24.03 8.28 -25.86
N VAL A 219 22.88 8.80 -25.44
CA VAL A 219 22.80 9.61 -24.22
C VAL A 219 22.70 8.64 -23.06
N LEU A 220 23.76 8.49 -22.27
CA LEU A 220 23.84 7.49 -21.20
C LEU A 220 22.87 7.77 -20.03
N ASP A 221 22.79 9.03 -19.61
CA ASP A 221 22.01 9.44 -18.45
C ASP A 221 20.52 9.51 -18.79
N ALA A 222 19.71 8.76 -18.05
CA ALA A 222 18.27 8.70 -18.20
C ALA A 222 17.58 10.01 -17.81
N GLU A 223 18.09 10.73 -16.81
CA GLU A 223 17.53 12.03 -16.41
C GLU A 223 17.78 13.07 -17.50
N ARG A 224 18.99 13.10 -18.07
CA ARG A 224 19.30 13.94 -19.25
C ARG A 224 18.43 13.59 -20.45
N ARG A 225 18.16 12.30 -20.73
CA ARG A 225 17.23 11.91 -21.80
C ARG A 225 15.81 12.43 -21.57
N LYS A 226 15.31 12.38 -20.32
CA LYS A 226 14.00 12.93 -19.98
C LYS A 226 13.93 14.43 -20.17
N GLU A 227 14.97 15.17 -19.77
CA GLU A 227 15.06 16.61 -19.98
C GLU A 227 15.01 16.96 -21.47
N ILE A 228 15.78 16.27 -22.32
CA ILE A 228 15.75 16.47 -23.76
C ILE A 228 14.34 16.24 -24.32
N ILE A 229 13.73 15.10 -23.99
CA ILE A 229 12.38 14.75 -24.47
C ILE A 229 11.36 15.80 -24.03
N SER A 230 11.38 16.18 -22.75
CA SER A 230 10.43 17.14 -22.19
C SER A 230 10.58 18.51 -22.85
N GLN A 231 11.81 19.04 -22.93
CA GLN A 231 12.06 20.35 -23.53
C GLN A 231 11.67 20.39 -25.01
N ASP A 232 12.06 19.37 -25.78
CA ASP A 232 11.75 19.31 -27.21
C ASP A 232 10.25 19.13 -27.45
N ALA A 233 9.55 18.31 -26.65
CA ALA A 233 8.10 18.14 -26.73
C ALA A 233 7.36 19.45 -26.43
N HIS A 234 7.79 20.19 -25.39
CA HIS A 234 7.24 21.50 -25.06
C HIS A 234 7.47 22.52 -26.16
N ASN A 235 8.69 22.60 -26.69
CA ASN A 235 9.05 23.52 -27.76
C ASN A 235 8.22 23.23 -29.02
N LEU A 236 8.07 21.95 -29.37
CA LEU A 236 7.33 21.52 -30.56
C LEU A 236 5.82 21.77 -30.43
N ALA A 237 5.24 21.49 -29.27
CA ALA A 237 3.84 21.80 -28.97
C ALA A 237 3.60 23.32 -29.02
N PHE A 238 4.43 24.10 -28.33
CA PHE A 238 4.32 25.56 -28.28
C PHE A 238 4.45 26.20 -29.67
N ALA A 239 5.39 25.75 -30.49
CA ALA A 239 5.55 26.21 -31.87
C ALA A 239 4.32 25.95 -32.75
N SER A 240 3.46 25.00 -32.36
CA SER A 240 2.18 24.70 -33.03
C SER A 240 0.96 25.32 -32.36
N GLY A 241 1.14 26.20 -31.36
CA GLY A 241 0.05 26.83 -30.62
C GLY A 241 -0.67 25.88 -29.65
N LEU A 242 0.01 24.81 -29.23
CA LEU A 242 -0.52 23.75 -28.38
C LEU A 242 0.24 23.67 -27.05
N GLU A 243 -0.33 22.95 -26.10
CA GLU A 243 0.29 22.52 -24.86
C GLU A 243 0.42 21.00 -24.83
N LEU A 244 1.52 20.52 -24.25
CA LEU A 244 1.70 19.11 -23.95
C LEU A 244 0.82 18.71 -22.77
N VAL A 245 0.16 17.55 -22.84
CA VAL A 245 -0.49 16.98 -21.66
C VAL A 245 0.54 16.16 -20.88
N GLU A 246 0.88 16.64 -19.69
CA GLU A 246 1.93 16.05 -18.87
C GLU A 246 1.63 14.62 -18.42
N ASP A 247 2.67 13.78 -18.44
CA ASP A 247 2.63 12.38 -18.03
C ASP A 247 4.03 11.90 -17.66
N ASP A 248 4.45 12.17 -16.42
CA ASP A 248 5.78 11.79 -15.91
C ASP A 248 6.05 10.28 -16.01
N GLY A 249 4.99 9.47 -15.83
CA GLY A 249 5.09 8.02 -15.95
C GLY A 249 5.39 7.58 -17.38
N LEU A 250 4.76 8.20 -18.37
CA LEU A 250 5.07 7.96 -19.78
C LEU A 250 6.44 8.52 -20.15
N LEU A 251 6.82 9.70 -19.64
CA LEU A 251 8.16 10.27 -19.86
C LEU A 251 9.27 9.35 -19.36
N GLU A 252 9.11 8.79 -18.17
CA GLU A 252 10.02 7.77 -17.64
C GLU A 252 10.08 6.54 -18.56
N GLU A 253 8.92 6.02 -18.98
CA GLU A 253 8.86 4.85 -19.86
C GLU A 253 9.55 5.12 -21.21
N VAL A 254 9.21 6.23 -21.88
CA VAL A 254 9.75 6.61 -23.20
C VAL A 254 11.25 6.88 -23.15
N SER A 255 11.75 7.53 -22.09
CA SER A 255 13.19 7.72 -21.89
C SER A 255 13.97 6.40 -21.75
N GLY A 256 13.28 5.33 -21.31
CA GLY A 256 13.78 3.96 -21.25
C GLY A 256 13.56 3.15 -22.53
N LEU A 257 12.90 3.70 -23.56
CA LEU A 257 12.75 3.05 -24.87
C LEU A 257 13.81 3.51 -25.88
N VAL A 258 14.47 4.64 -25.63
CA VAL A 258 15.39 5.28 -26.56
C VAL A 258 16.76 5.53 -25.94
N GLU A 259 17.81 5.40 -26.74
CA GLU A 259 19.18 5.80 -26.41
C GLU A 259 19.51 7.19 -27.00
N TRP A 260 18.85 7.55 -28.11
CA TRP A 260 18.96 8.86 -28.76
C TRP A 260 17.56 9.41 -29.06
N PRO A 261 17.00 10.25 -28.18
CA PRO A 261 15.64 10.76 -28.36
C PRO A 261 15.55 11.73 -29.55
N VAL A 262 14.61 11.49 -30.45
CA VAL A 262 14.20 12.41 -31.52
C VAL A 262 12.70 12.65 -31.39
N VAL A 263 12.32 13.83 -30.95
CA VAL A 263 10.92 14.20 -30.72
C VAL A 263 10.27 14.66 -32.03
N LEU A 264 9.14 14.05 -32.37
CA LEU A 264 8.38 14.33 -33.59
C LEU A 264 6.90 14.57 -33.24
N MET A 265 6.18 15.25 -34.13
CA MET A 265 4.76 15.48 -33.99
C MET A 265 4.00 14.75 -35.08
N GLY A 266 3.05 13.92 -34.67
CA GLY A 266 2.08 13.28 -35.54
C GLY A 266 0.71 13.95 -35.43
N GLU A 267 -0.17 13.58 -36.35
CA GLU A 267 -1.56 14.03 -36.38
C GLU A 267 -2.50 12.87 -36.77
N PHE A 268 -3.75 13.00 -36.35
CA PHE A 268 -4.87 12.16 -36.75
C PHE A 268 -6.07 13.04 -37.13
N GLU A 269 -7.12 12.44 -37.69
CA GLU A 269 -8.31 13.16 -38.15
C GLU A 269 -9.12 13.76 -36.98
N GLU A 270 -9.62 14.99 -37.14
CA GLU A 270 -10.41 15.67 -36.09
C GLU A 270 -11.70 14.93 -35.70
N GLU A 271 -12.22 14.05 -36.56
CA GLU A 271 -13.41 13.25 -36.27
C GLU A 271 -13.25 12.37 -35.02
N PHE A 272 -12.04 11.94 -34.70
CA PHE A 272 -11.76 11.15 -33.50
C PHE A 272 -11.86 11.96 -32.21
N LEU A 273 -11.91 13.30 -32.28
CA LEU A 273 -12.16 14.15 -31.10
C LEU A 273 -13.60 14.05 -30.60
N ALA A 274 -14.49 13.34 -31.30
CA ALA A 274 -15.82 12.98 -30.80
C ALA A 274 -15.77 11.89 -29.70
N ILE A 275 -14.65 11.18 -29.58
CA ILE A 275 -14.41 10.19 -28.52
C ILE A 275 -14.03 10.93 -27.22
N PRO A 276 -14.40 10.42 -26.04
CA PRO A 276 -13.91 10.98 -24.78
C PRO A 276 -12.38 11.12 -24.72
N PRO A 277 -11.86 12.26 -24.22
CA PRO A 277 -10.42 12.52 -24.11
C PRO A 277 -9.61 11.41 -23.41
N GLU A 278 -10.17 10.77 -22.41
CA GLU A 278 -9.53 9.72 -21.62
C GLU A 278 -9.30 8.47 -22.44
N VAL A 279 -10.23 8.12 -23.34
CA VAL A 279 -10.10 7.00 -24.28
C VAL A 279 -9.02 7.32 -25.31
N ILE A 280 -9.02 8.54 -25.88
CA ILE A 280 -7.98 8.99 -26.83
C ILE A 280 -6.59 8.92 -26.18
N ARG A 281 -6.46 9.53 -25.00
CA ARG A 281 -5.21 9.55 -24.23
C ARG A 281 -4.74 8.13 -23.94
N LEU A 282 -5.61 7.27 -23.42
CA LEU A 282 -5.25 5.89 -23.08
C LEU A 282 -4.88 5.08 -24.32
N THR A 283 -5.62 5.23 -25.42
CA THR A 283 -5.32 4.57 -26.70
C THR A 283 -3.93 4.95 -27.21
N ILE A 284 -3.61 6.24 -27.25
CA ILE A 284 -2.34 6.77 -27.76
C ILE A 284 -1.19 6.40 -26.80
N ARG A 285 -1.41 6.53 -25.49
CA ARG A 285 -0.44 6.20 -24.44
C ARG A 285 -0.12 4.71 -24.37
N ALA A 286 -1.12 3.84 -24.33
CA ALA A 286 -0.93 2.40 -24.13
C ALA A 286 -0.33 1.74 -25.39
N ASN A 287 -0.85 2.10 -26.57
CA ASN A 287 -0.49 1.42 -27.82
C ASN A 287 0.74 2.00 -28.50
N GLN A 288 0.97 3.32 -28.42
CA GLN A 288 2.03 4.00 -29.17
C GLN A 288 3.04 4.75 -28.31
N LYS A 289 2.84 4.81 -26.98
CA LYS A 289 3.75 5.49 -26.04
C LYS A 289 4.00 6.96 -26.43
N CYS A 290 2.93 7.61 -26.88
CA CYS A 290 2.93 8.98 -27.35
C CYS A 290 2.17 9.90 -26.37
N PHE A 291 2.54 11.18 -26.35
CA PHE A 291 1.90 12.21 -25.55
C PHE A 291 0.82 12.90 -26.36
N VAL A 292 -0.34 13.12 -25.76
CA VAL A 292 -1.39 13.92 -26.38
C VAL A 292 -1.15 15.41 -26.12
N THR A 293 -1.74 16.24 -26.96
CA THR A 293 -1.65 17.70 -26.82
C THR A 293 -3.04 18.31 -26.72
N ARG A 294 -3.13 19.55 -26.27
CA ARG A 294 -4.35 20.34 -26.19
C ARG A 294 -4.11 21.78 -26.62
N LYS A 295 -5.17 22.54 -26.88
CA LYS A 295 -5.03 23.98 -27.15
C LYS A 295 -4.67 24.71 -25.87
N GLN A 296 -3.95 25.83 -26.00
CA GLN A 296 -3.57 26.65 -24.85
C GLN A 296 -4.80 27.12 -24.07
N GLY A 297 -4.77 26.95 -22.74
CA GLY A 297 -5.86 27.32 -21.84
C GLY A 297 -7.04 26.34 -21.78
N GLU A 298 -7.06 25.27 -22.59
CA GLU A 298 -8.06 24.20 -22.46
C GLU A 298 -7.71 23.27 -21.30
N ALA A 299 -8.70 22.88 -20.50
CA ALA A 299 -8.49 21.94 -19.39
C ALA A 299 -8.57 20.48 -19.87
N GLU A 300 -9.63 20.14 -20.60
CA GLU A 300 -10.01 18.76 -20.93
C GLU A 300 -9.97 18.42 -22.42
N ALA A 301 -10.26 19.39 -23.30
CA ALA A 301 -10.35 19.16 -24.74
C ALA A 301 -8.97 18.95 -25.37
N LEU A 302 -8.77 17.79 -26.01
CA LEU A 302 -7.53 17.46 -26.72
C LEU A 302 -7.50 18.07 -28.12
N SER A 303 -6.29 18.21 -28.66
CA SER A 303 -6.08 18.48 -30.08
C SER A 303 -5.92 17.16 -30.86
N ASN A 304 -5.98 17.24 -32.19
CA ASN A 304 -5.75 16.10 -33.08
C ASN A 304 -4.25 15.80 -33.33
N LYS A 305 -3.35 16.43 -32.55
CA LYS A 305 -1.91 16.24 -32.63
C LYS A 305 -1.35 15.52 -31.40
N PHE A 306 -0.28 14.78 -31.61
CA PHE A 306 0.41 14.05 -30.55
C PHE A 306 1.92 14.10 -30.76
N ILE A 307 2.65 13.96 -29.67
CA ILE A 307 4.12 13.91 -29.67
C ILE A 307 4.56 12.46 -29.53
N LEU A 308 5.46 12.04 -30.42
CA LEU A 308 6.12 10.74 -30.38
C LEU A 308 7.63 10.92 -30.25
N VAL A 309 8.31 9.91 -29.71
CA VAL A 309 9.77 9.91 -29.57
C VAL A 309 10.34 8.74 -30.35
N SER A 310 11.14 9.06 -31.36
CA SER A 310 11.86 8.09 -32.18
C SER A 310 13.26 7.86 -31.60
N ASN A 311 13.75 6.62 -31.69
CA ASN A 311 15.15 6.28 -31.41
C ASN A 311 16.05 6.40 -32.67
N ILE A 312 15.53 7.01 -33.73
CA ILE A 312 16.20 7.14 -35.03
C ILE A 312 16.07 8.57 -35.52
N ALA A 313 17.21 9.17 -35.86
CA ALA A 313 17.29 10.40 -36.63
C ALA A 313 17.16 10.11 -38.13
N ALA A 314 15.94 10.19 -38.65
CA ALA A 314 15.65 9.92 -40.06
C ALA A 314 16.12 11.06 -40.98
N ARG A 315 16.51 10.71 -42.22
CA ARG A 315 17.06 11.67 -43.20
C ARG A 315 16.04 12.71 -43.69
N ASP A 316 14.76 12.40 -43.59
CA ASP A 316 13.62 13.23 -43.98
C ASP A 316 13.07 14.09 -42.82
N GLY A 317 13.85 14.22 -41.73
CA GLY A 317 13.42 14.92 -40.52
C GLY A 317 12.36 14.18 -39.71
N GLY A 318 12.09 12.90 -40.01
CA GLY A 318 11.09 12.09 -39.30
C GLY A 318 9.67 12.17 -39.88
N THR A 319 9.50 12.74 -41.07
CA THR A 319 8.19 12.90 -41.73
C THR A 319 7.48 11.55 -41.94
N GLU A 320 8.16 10.55 -42.50
CA GLU A 320 7.60 9.22 -42.71
C GLU A 320 7.35 8.47 -41.38
N ILE A 321 8.18 8.73 -40.36
CA ILE A 321 7.98 8.16 -39.02
C ILE A 321 6.70 8.71 -38.40
N ALA A 322 6.52 10.03 -38.43
CA ALA A 322 5.32 10.69 -37.91
C ALA A 322 4.06 10.23 -38.66
N TYR A 323 4.11 10.17 -40.00
CA TYR A 323 3.00 9.67 -40.82
C TYR A 323 2.66 8.21 -40.55
N GLY A 324 3.68 7.35 -40.42
CA GLY A 324 3.52 5.93 -40.08
C GLY A 324 2.87 5.73 -38.71
N ASN A 325 3.31 6.48 -37.69
CA ASN A 325 2.68 6.46 -36.37
C ASN A 325 1.25 6.99 -36.41
N GLY A 326 0.99 8.06 -37.18
CA GLY A 326 -0.37 8.57 -37.41
C GLY A 326 -1.32 7.51 -37.99
N LYS A 327 -0.84 6.67 -38.92
CA LYS A 327 -1.63 5.53 -39.43
C LYS A 327 -1.99 4.52 -38.35
N VAL A 328 -1.05 4.19 -37.47
CA VAL A 328 -1.28 3.22 -36.39
C VAL A 328 -2.25 3.80 -35.35
N VAL A 329 -2.07 5.08 -34.98
CA VAL A 329 -3.00 5.80 -34.08
C VAL A 329 -4.40 5.83 -34.68
N ARG A 330 -4.54 6.20 -35.97
CA ARG A 330 -5.83 6.20 -36.68
C ARG A 330 -6.54 4.86 -36.60
N ALA A 331 -5.84 3.75 -36.89
CA ALA A 331 -6.45 2.43 -36.85
C ALA A 331 -6.99 2.10 -35.45
N ARG A 332 -6.25 2.45 -34.39
CA ARG A 332 -6.68 2.23 -33.00
C ARG A 332 -7.82 3.15 -32.56
N LEU A 333 -7.79 4.42 -32.98
CA LEU A 333 -8.88 5.36 -32.69
C LEU A 333 -10.16 5.00 -33.45
N SER A 334 -10.05 4.39 -34.63
CA SER A 334 -11.21 3.86 -35.36
C SER A 334 -11.92 2.76 -34.58
N ASP A 335 -11.18 1.82 -33.98
CA ASP A 335 -11.76 0.79 -33.11
C ASP A 335 -12.42 1.43 -31.88
N ALA A 336 -11.72 2.36 -31.22
CA ALA A 336 -12.25 3.08 -30.06
C ALA A 336 -13.52 3.91 -30.38
N LEU A 337 -13.57 4.55 -31.55
CA LEU A 337 -14.74 5.29 -32.02
C LEU A 337 -15.92 4.35 -32.25
N TYR A 338 -15.67 3.18 -32.85
CA TYR A 338 -16.69 2.17 -33.05
C TYR A 338 -17.26 1.67 -31.71
N PHE A 339 -16.40 1.39 -30.72
CA PHE A 339 -16.84 1.00 -29.37
C PHE A 339 -17.67 2.10 -28.70
N TRP A 340 -17.19 3.35 -28.74
CA TRP A 340 -17.89 4.51 -28.19
C TRP A 340 -19.29 4.69 -28.79
N HIS A 341 -19.44 4.52 -30.10
CA HIS A 341 -20.75 4.58 -30.74
C HIS A 341 -21.62 3.37 -30.40
N THR A 342 -21.05 2.17 -30.37
CA THR A 342 -21.79 0.93 -30.05
C THR A 342 -22.40 0.98 -28.66
N ASP A 343 -21.67 1.53 -27.68
CA ASP A 343 -22.14 1.62 -26.30
C ASP A 343 -23.32 2.60 -26.11
N GLN A 344 -23.50 3.53 -27.04
CA GLN A 344 -24.60 4.51 -27.04
C GLN A 344 -25.88 4.00 -27.73
N HIS A 345 -25.85 2.80 -28.31
CA HIS A 345 -27.00 2.19 -28.97
C HIS A 345 -27.58 1.03 -28.17
N ASP A 346 -28.82 0.68 -28.51
CA ASP A 346 -29.54 -0.42 -27.91
C ASP A 346 -28.82 -1.76 -28.12
N LEU A 347 -28.82 -2.60 -27.08
CA LEU A 347 -28.40 -3.98 -27.18
C LEU A 347 -29.35 -4.77 -28.10
N PRO A 348 -28.83 -5.72 -28.90
CA PRO A 348 -29.66 -6.47 -29.85
C PRO A 348 -30.63 -7.46 -29.17
N ASP A 349 -30.46 -7.78 -27.89
CA ASP A 349 -31.15 -8.84 -27.16
C ASP A 349 -32.02 -8.34 -25.99
N LEU A 350 -32.64 -7.16 -26.12
CA LEU A 350 -33.47 -6.52 -25.08
C LEU A 350 -34.57 -7.42 -24.49
N ASP A 351 -35.20 -8.27 -25.31
CA ASP A 351 -36.27 -9.18 -24.86
C ASP A 351 -35.81 -10.13 -23.74
N LYS A 352 -34.51 -10.46 -23.71
CA LYS A 352 -33.92 -11.35 -22.68
C LYS A 352 -33.59 -10.61 -21.39
N LEU A 353 -33.66 -9.27 -21.40
CA LEU A 353 -33.24 -8.42 -20.29
C LEU A 353 -34.40 -7.96 -19.41
N VAL A 354 -35.66 -8.20 -19.82
CA VAL A 354 -36.88 -7.72 -19.14
C VAL A 354 -36.92 -8.12 -17.66
N ALA A 355 -36.66 -9.39 -17.35
CA ALA A 355 -36.69 -9.86 -15.95
C ALA A 355 -35.64 -9.15 -15.07
N SER A 356 -34.45 -8.89 -15.62
CA SER A 356 -33.41 -8.17 -14.89
C SER A 356 -33.75 -6.67 -14.77
N ALA A 357 -34.35 -6.09 -15.81
CA ALA A 357 -34.81 -4.71 -15.79
C ALA A 357 -35.87 -4.48 -14.73
N GLU A 358 -36.85 -5.38 -14.61
CA GLU A 358 -37.88 -5.33 -13.55
C GLU A 358 -37.25 -5.46 -12.16
N LYS A 359 -36.30 -6.38 -11.97
CA LYS A 359 -35.58 -6.60 -10.70
C LYS A 359 -34.87 -5.34 -10.20
N PHE A 360 -34.27 -4.57 -11.10
CA PHE A 360 -33.46 -3.39 -10.75
C PHE A 360 -34.15 -2.05 -10.99
N GLY A 361 -35.38 -2.03 -11.54
CA GLY A 361 -36.10 -0.81 -11.90
C GLY A 361 -35.41 -0.03 -13.03
N LEU A 362 -34.92 -0.75 -14.05
CA LEU A 362 -34.13 -0.20 -15.16
C LEU A 362 -35.03 0.26 -16.31
N ASP A 363 -34.66 1.37 -16.95
CA ASP A 363 -35.31 1.86 -18.16
C ASP A 363 -34.58 1.30 -19.40
N LEU A 364 -35.15 0.28 -20.04
CA LEU A 364 -34.55 -0.33 -21.23
C LEU A 364 -34.48 0.59 -22.46
N LYS A 365 -34.97 1.83 -22.40
CA LYS A 365 -34.69 2.86 -23.42
C LYS A 365 -33.31 3.51 -23.26
N LYS A 366 -32.65 3.29 -22.12
CA LYS A 366 -31.35 3.84 -21.80
C LYS A 366 -30.27 2.77 -22.00
N PRO A 367 -29.30 2.95 -22.91
CA PRO A 367 -28.26 1.96 -23.15
C PRO A 367 -27.52 1.52 -21.88
N LEU A 368 -27.24 2.42 -20.93
CA LEU A 368 -26.52 2.08 -19.69
C LEU A 368 -27.34 1.14 -18.79
N ASP A 369 -28.64 1.38 -18.67
CA ASP A 369 -29.59 0.50 -17.98
C ASP A 369 -29.62 -0.90 -18.62
N GLN A 370 -29.61 -0.97 -19.95
CA GLN A 370 -29.52 -2.25 -20.66
C GLN A 370 -28.21 -2.98 -20.35
N ARG A 371 -27.08 -2.26 -20.19
CA ARG A 371 -25.79 -2.86 -19.77
C ARG A 371 -25.86 -3.45 -18.36
N MET A 372 -26.53 -2.76 -17.42
CA MET A 372 -26.75 -3.33 -16.09
C MET A 372 -27.63 -4.58 -16.14
N ALA A 373 -28.72 -4.55 -16.92
CA ALA A 373 -29.60 -5.70 -17.10
C ALA A 373 -28.85 -6.90 -17.72
N ARG A 374 -27.97 -6.63 -18.69
CA ARG A 374 -27.11 -7.65 -19.31
C ARG A 374 -26.09 -8.24 -18.33
N LEU A 375 -25.47 -7.41 -17.49
CA LEU A 375 -24.50 -7.87 -16.46
C LEU A 375 -25.12 -8.94 -15.54
N ASP A 376 -26.35 -8.70 -15.07
CA ASP A 376 -27.08 -9.63 -14.21
C ASP A 376 -27.60 -10.85 -15.01
N ALA A 377 -28.19 -10.64 -16.20
CA ALA A 377 -28.69 -11.73 -17.04
C ALA A 377 -27.59 -12.73 -17.47
N LEU A 378 -26.36 -12.24 -17.70
CA LEU A 378 -25.21 -13.08 -18.03
C LEU A 378 -24.66 -13.88 -16.83
N ASN A 379 -25.15 -13.63 -15.61
CA ASN A 379 -24.65 -14.24 -14.38
C ASN A 379 -23.11 -14.10 -14.24
N VAL A 380 -22.56 -12.92 -14.58
CA VAL A 380 -21.12 -12.66 -14.50
C VAL A 380 -20.62 -12.98 -13.10
N THR A 381 -19.71 -13.93 -12.98
CA THR A 381 -19.22 -14.39 -11.67
C THR A 381 -18.41 -13.29 -11.00
N PHE A 382 -18.79 -12.90 -9.79
CA PHE A 382 -17.97 -12.05 -8.93
C PHE A 382 -16.93 -12.90 -8.21
N HIS A 383 -17.39 -13.97 -7.55
CA HIS A 383 -16.54 -14.91 -6.85
C HIS A 383 -17.26 -16.25 -6.68
N ALA A 384 -16.54 -17.37 -6.78
CA ALA A 384 -17.14 -18.71 -6.72
C ALA A 384 -17.99 -18.96 -5.47
N LYS A 385 -17.63 -18.35 -4.33
CA LYS A 385 -18.37 -18.47 -3.05
C LYS A 385 -19.32 -17.30 -2.76
N LEU A 386 -19.23 -16.18 -3.48
CA LEU A 386 -20.05 -14.97 -3.23
C LEU A 386 -21.08 -14.69 -4.34
N GLY A 387 -21.08 -15.51 -5.40
CA GLY A 387 -22.06 -15.46 -6.48
C GLY A 387 -21.69 -14.51 -7.61
N THR A 388 -22.72 -13.87 -8.18
CA THR A 388 -22.62 -13.05 -9.40
C THR A 388 -22.46 -11.56 -9.09
N GLN A 389 -22.03 -10.78 -10.07
CA GLN A 389 -21.99 -9.32 -9.99
C GLN A 389 -23.40 -8.72 -9.83
N GLY A 390 -24.42 -9.29 -10.47
CA GLY A 390 -25.81 -8.86 -10.28
C GLY A 390 -26.27 -8.99 -8.82
N ALA A 391 -26.02 -10.15 -8.20
CA ALA A 391 -26.31 -10.35 -6.77
C ALA A 391 -25.50 -9.41 -5.87
N ARG A 392 -24.26 -9.07 -6.25
CA ARG A 392 -23.45 -8.10 -5.53
C ARG A 392 -24.03 -6.68 -5.63
N VAL A 393 -24.42 -6.24 -6.82
CA VAL A 393 -25.03 -4.92 -7.04
C VAL A 393 -26.32 -4.76 -6.23
N GLU A 394 -27.12 -5.82 -6.13
CA GLU A 394 -28.33 -5.84 -5.30
C GLU A 394 -28.04 -5.59 -3.81
N ARG A 395 -27.04 -6.26 -3.24
CA ARG A 395 -26.62 -6.01 -1.84
C ARG A 395 -26.05 -4.60 -1.64
N ILE A 396 -25.25 -4.12 -2.61
CA ILE A 396 -24.71 -2.75 -2.56
C ILE A 396 -25.84 -1.72 -2.64
N ARG A 397 -26.86 -1.93 -3.48
CA ARG A 397 -28.05 -1.07 -3.58
C ARG A 397 -28.76 -0.93 -2.24
N GLU A 398 -29.02 -2.04 -1.56
CA GLU A 398 -29.70 -2.06 -0.26
C GLU A 398 -28.86 -1.38 0.82
N LEU A 399 -27.56 -1.69 0.88
CA LEU A 399 -26.65 -1.10 1.85
C LEU A 399 -26.42 0.38 1.60
N ALA A 400 -26.29 0.82 0.35
CA ALA A 400 -26.15 2.24 -0.01
C ALA A 400 -27.40 3.04 0.39
N ALA A 401 -28.60 2.48 0.19
CA ALA A 401 -29.84 3.11 0.63
C ALA A 401 -29.92 3.26 2.16
N GLN A 402 -29.37 2.30 2.93
CA GLN A 402 -29.28 2.36 4.39
C GLN A 402 -28.23 3.38 4.87
N ILE A 403 -27.11 3.50 4.15
CA ILE A 403 -26.02 4.43 4.49
C ILE A 403 -26.39 5.87 4.14
N ALA A 404 -27.16 6.08 3.06
CA ALA A 404 -27.50 7.41 2.55
C ALA A 404 -27.98 8.41 3.63
N PRO A 405 -28.94 8.08 4.52
CA PRO A 405 -29.36 8.99 5.59
C PRO A 405 -28.25 9.33 6.59
N LEU A 406 -27.31 8.40 6.83
CA LEU A 406 -26.19 8.59 7.76
C LEU A 406 -25.15 9.57 7.23
N VAL A 407 -25.10 9.75 5.91
CA VAL A 407 -24.18 10.66 5.22
C VAL A 407 -24.90 11.87 4.59
N GLY A 408 -26.20 12.05 4.86
CA GLY A 408 -26.99 13.16 4.31
C GLY A 408 -27.30 13.06 2.82
N ALA A 409 -27.28 11.86 2.23
CA ALA A 409 -27.70 11.61 0.85
C ALA A 409 -29.18 11.22 0.75
N ASP A 410 -29.78 11.41 -0.44
CA ASP A 410 -31.09 10.82 -0.75
C ASP A 410 -30.93 9.29 -0.97
N PRO A 411 -31.62 8.44 -0.20
CA PRO A 411 -31.59 6.98 -0.37
C PRO A 411 -31.95 6.51 -1.79
N LYS A 412 -32.84 7.21 -2.50
CA LYS A 412 -33.23 6.84 -3.86
C LYS A 412 -32.11 7.10 -4.86
N LEU A 413 -31.40 8.22 -4.72
CA LEU A 413 -30.25 8.54 -5.56
C LEU A 413 -29.09 7.57 -5.28
N ALA A 414 -28.83 7.24 -4.01
CA ALA A 414 -27.82 6.24 -3.65
C ALA A 414 -28.15 4.84 -4.18
N ALA A 415 -29.41 4.42 -4.09
CA ALA A 415 -29.87 3.16 -4.67
C ALA A 415 -29.72 3.14 -6.21
N ARG A 416 -30.13 4.20 -6.90
CA ARG A 416 -29.99 4.33 -8.36
C ARG A 416 -28.52 4.30 -8.79
N ALA A 417 -27.66 5.04 -8.10
CA ALA A 417 -26.22 5.05 -8.34
C ALA A 417 -25.60 3.67 -8.13
N ALA A 418 -25.92 2.99 -7.03
CA ALA A 418 -25.43 1.64 -6.75
C ALA A 418 -25.81 0.63 -7.84
N VAL A 419 -27.03 0.72 -8.38
CA VAL A 419 -27.49 -0.11 -9.50
C VAL A 419 -26.63 0.11 -10.75
N LEU A 420 -26.34 1.36 -11.10
CA LEU A 420 -25.59 1.70 -12.31
C LEU A 420 -24.07 1.66 -12.14
N ALA A 421 -23.54 1.61 -10.92
CA ALA A 421 -22.12 1.74 -10.61
C ALA A 421 -21.21 0.68 -11.27
N LYS A 422 -21.79 -0.44 -11.73
CA LYS A 422 -21.06 -1.51 -12.44
C LYS A 422 -21.62 -1.80 -13.82
N ALA A 423 -22.56 -0.99 -14.30
CA ALA A 423 -23.20 -1.20 -15.60
C ALA A 423 -22.19 -1.17 -16.74
N ASP A 424 -21.19 -0.29 -16.64
CA ASP A 424 -20.19 -0.09 -17.67
C ASP A 424 -19.23 -1.26 -17.87
N LEU A 425 -19.18 -2.24 -16.95
CA LEU A 425 -18.37 -3.45 -17.09
C LEU A 425 -18.75 -4.30 -18.32
N THR A 426 -19.92 -4.08 -18.92
CA THR A 426 -20.38 -4.77 -20.14
C THR A 426 -20.41 -3.86 -21.37
N THR A 427 -19.73 -2.72 -21.29
CA THR A 427 -19.52 -1.81 -22.43
C THR A 427 -18.29 -2.24 -23.22
N GLU A 428 -18.30 -1.99 -24.52
CA GLU A 428 -17.19 -2.33 -25.42
C GLU A 428 -15.96 -1.49 -25.08
N VAL A 429 -16.13 -0.21 -24.73
CA VAL A 429 -15.00 0.66 -24.32
C VAL A 429 -14.32 0.13 -23.06
N VAL A 430 -15.06 -0.29 -22.04
CA VAL A 430 -14.44 -0.87 -20.81
C VAL A 430 -13.89 -2.28 -21.07
N GLY A 431 -14.47 -3.02 -22.01
CA GLY A 431 -13.92 -4.29 -22.47
C GLY A 431 -12.51 -4.16 -23.06
N GLU A 432 -12.28 -3.11 -23.86
CA GLU A 432 -10.96 -2.78 -24.41
C GLU A 432 -10.06 -2.05 -23.39
N PHE A 433 -10.64 -1.17 -22.57
CA PHE A 433 -9.94 -0.31 -21.62
C PHE A 433 -10.47 -0.46 -20.18
N PRO A 434 -10.13 -1.56 -19.47
CA PRO A 434 -10.60 -1.80 -18.11
C PRO A 434 -10.23 -0.71 -17.09
N GLU A 435 -9.20 0.09 -17.38
CA GLU A 435 -8.78 1.23 -16.57
C GLU A 435 -9.82 2.36 -16.54
N LEU A 436 -10.75 2.40 -17.50
CA LEU A 436 -11.78 3.44 -17.61
C LEU A 436 -13.11 3.06 -16.96
N GLN A 437 -13.17 1.92 -16.27
CA GLN A 437 -14.36 1.53 -15.49
C GLN A 437 -14.72 2.61 -14.45
N GLY A 438 -16.02 2.79 -14.21
CA GLY A 438 -16.58 3.90 -13.45
C GLY A 438 -16.62 5.21 -14.25
N ALA A 439 -15.49 5.64 -14.82
CA ALA A 439 -15.40 6.89 -15.58
C ALA A 439 -16.27 6.87 -16.84
N MET A 440 -16.27 5.75 -17.57
CA MET A 440 -17.17 5.57 -18.71
C MET A 440 -18.63 5.47 -18.27
N GLY A 441 -18.92 4.76 -17.18
CA GLY A 441 -20.24 4.72 -16.57
C GLY A 441 -20.81 6.12 -16.26
N ARG A 442 -20.01 7.01 -15.66
CA ARG A 442 -20.39 8.41 -15.44
C ARG A 442 -20.70 9.14 -16.74
N LYS A 443 -19.84 9.03 -17.75
CA LYS A 443 -20.06 9.70 -19.06
C LYS A 443 -21.34 9.23 -19.72
N TYR A 444 -21.60 7.92 -19.75
CA TYR A 444 -22.83 7.36 -20.31
C TYR A 444 -24.05 7.80 -19.51
N ALA A 445 -23.97 7.84 -18.18
CA ALA A 445 -25.06 8.31 -17.32
C ALA A 445 -25.43 9.77 -17.63
N LEU A 446 -24.43 10.66 -17.75
CA LEU A 446 -24.64 12.08 -18.10
C LEU A 446 -25.24 12.23 -19.50
N LEU A 447 -24.75 11.49 -20.50
CA LEU A 447 -25.30 11.51 -21.86
C LEU A 447 -26.76 11.05 -21.91
N GLN A 448 -27.16 10.16 -21.00
CA GLN A 448 -28.51 9.61 -20.89
C GLN A 448 -29.39 10.38 -19.90
N GLY A 449 -28.95 11.57 -19.48
CA GLY A 449 -29.70 12.50 -18.62
C GLY A 449 -29.94 12.00 -17.20
N GLU A 450 -29.05 11.18 -16.65
CA GLU A 450 -29.06 10.85 -15.22
C GLU A 450 -28.67 12.06 -14.35
N ASP A 451 -29.05 12.00 -13.08
CA ASP A 451 -28.68 13.00 -12.07
C ASP A 451 -27.15 13.10 -11.90
N GLU A 452 -26.62 14.30 -11.76
CA GLU A 452 -25.17 14.53 -11.62
C GLU A 452 -24.56 13.81 -10.42
N ALA A 453 -25.28 13.70 -9.29
CA ALA A 453 -24.82 12.99 -8.11
C ALA A 453 -24.80 11.47 -8.32
N VAL A 454 -25.77 10.95 -9.10
CA VAL A 454 -25.78 9.55 -9.53
C VAL A 454 -24.59 9.26 -10.45
N ALA A 455 -24.39 10.11 -11.46
CA ALA A 455 -23.29 9.95 -12.40
C ALA A 455 -21.92 10.05 -11.72
N ALA A 456 -21.73 11.00 -10.79
CA ALA A 456 -20.52 11.10 -9.99
C ALA A 456 -20.28 9.83 -9.15
N ALA A 457 -21.32 9.30 -8.50
CA ALA A 457 -21.21 8.11 -7.68
C ALA A 457 -20.86 6.83 -8.47
N ILE A 458 -21.25 6.74 -9.75
CA ILE A 458 -20.87 5.64 -10.67
C ILE A 458 -19.36 5.62 -10.93
N GLU A 459 -18.69 6.77 -10.95
CA GLU A 459 -17.23 6.83 -11.08
C GLU A 459 -16.54 6.68 -9.71
N GLU A 460 -17.08 7.35 -8.71
CA GLU A 460 -16.43 7.57 -7.42
C GLU A 460 -16.58 6.40 -6.44
N HIS A 461 -17.46 5.41 -6.67
CA HIS A 461 -17.64 4.28 -5.73
C HIS A 461 -16.36 3.46 -5.52
N TYR A 462 -15.48 3.41 -6.52
CA TYR A 462 -14.17 2.79 -6.37
C TYR A 462 -13.24 3.57 -5.43
N LYS A 463 -13.43 4.88 -5.30
CA LYS A 463 -12.56 5.77 -4.53
C LYS A 463 -12.84 5.71 -3.02
N PRO A 464 -11.84 6.03 -2.18
CA PRO A 464 -10.42 6.08 -2.54
C PRO A 464 -9.84 4.66 -2.70
N GLN A 465 -8.96 4.46 -3.69
CA GLN A 465 -8.28 3.18 -3.94
C GLN A 465 -6.94 3.02 -3.21
N GLY A 466 -6.36 4.11 -2.70
CA GLY A 466 -5.06 4.11 -2.02
C GLY A 466 -4.86 5.35 -1.14
N PRO A 467 -3.70 5.49 -0.48
CA PRO A 467 -3.43 6.58 0.46
C PRO A 467 -3.49 7.98 -0.17
N SER A 468 -3.04 8.11 -1.42
CA SER A 468 -2.97 9.40 -2.13
C SER A 468 -4.16 9.68 -3.05
N ASP A 469 -5.13 8.75 -3.15
CA ASP A 469 -6.31 8.95 -4.00
C ASP A 469 -7.27 9.97 -3.36
N VAL A 470 -8.06 10.62 -4.19
CA VAL A 470 -9.07 11.59 -3.77
C VAL A 470 -10.18 10.86 -3.01
N VAL A 471 -10.62 11.46 -1.90
CA VAL A 471 -11.78 10.97 -1.15
C VAL A 471 -13.04 11.67 -1.66
N PRO A 472 -14.08 10.92 -2.09
CA PRO A 472 -15.35 11.48 -2.52
C PRO A 472 -15.97 12.40 -1.46
N LYS A 473 -16.56 13.52 -1.91
CA LYS A 473 -17.25 14.49 -1.03
C LYS A 473 -18.76 14.49 -1.22
N ASN A 474 -19.25 14.07 -2.40
CA ASN A 474 -20.68 13.99 -2.66
C ASN A 474 -21.29 12.89 -1.76
N PRO A 475 -22.34 13.19 -0.96
CA PRO A 475 -23.00 12.21 -0.10
C PRO A 475 -23.43 10.92 -0.81
N VAL A 476 -23.93 11.01 -2.04
CA VAL A 476 -24.36 9.85 -2.85
C VAL A 476 -23.14 8.97 -3.16
N SER A 477 -22.04 9.57 -3.60
CA SER A 477 -20.78 8.85 -3.86
C SER A 477 -20.22 8.19 -2.61
N VAL A 478 -20.25 8.88 -1.47
CA VAL A 478 -19.79 8.34 -0.18
C VAL A 478 -20.63 7.13 0.22
N ALA A 479 -21.95 7.21 0.10
CA ALA A 479 -22.85 6.10 0.43
C ALA A 479 -22.57 4.85 -0.41
N VAL A 480 -22.42 5.00 -1.73
CA VAL A 480 -22.15 3.88 -2.64
C VAL A 480 -20.72 3.35 -2.46
N ALA A 481 -19.72 4.22 -2.26
CA ALA A 481 -18.34 3.82 -2.02
C ALA A 481 -18.18 3.03 -0.72
N LEU A 482 -18.84 3.46 0.37
CA LEU A 482 -18.91 2.71 1.61
C LEU A 482 -19.61 1.37 1.40
N ALA A 483 -20.78 1.36 0.75
CA ALA A 483 -21.52 0.13 0.51
C ALA A 483 -20.72 -0.92 -0.28
N ASP A 484 -20.04 -0.54 -1.37
CA ASP A 484 -19.22 -1.46 -2.17
C ASP A 484 -18.05 -2.04 -1.37
N LYS A 485 -17.36 -1.19 -0.57
CA LYS A 485 -16.22 -1.62 0.26
C LYS A 485 -16.67 -2.51 1.43
N LEU A 486 -17.76 -2.16 2.10
CA LEU A 486 -18.31 -2.94 3.21
C LEU A 486 -18.85 -4.29 2.74
N ASP A 487 -19.58 -4.36 1.61
CA ASP A 487 -20.02 -5.62 1.00
C ASP A 487 -18.81 -6.53 0.71
N THR A 488 -17.75 -5.96 0.14
CA THR A 488 -16.52 -6.70 -0.17
C THR A 488 -15.88 -7.24 1.11
N LEU A 489 -15.63 -6.38 2.10
CA LEU A 489 -14.97 -6.78 3.35
C LEU A 489 -15.77 -7.85 4.08
N VAL A 490 -17.07 -7.64 4.26
CA VAL A 490 -17.95 -8.61 4.93
C VAL A 490 -18.04 -9.92 4.15
N GLY A 491 -18.15 -9.84 2.82
CA GLY A 491 -18.19 -11.00 1.94
C GLY A 491 -16.95 -11.88 2.07
N PHE A 492 -15.75 -11.29 1.96
CA PHE A 492 -14.49 -12.04 2.07
C PHE A 492 -14.23 -12.59 3.47
N TRP A 493 -14.69 -11.90 4.52
CA TRP A 493 -14.66 -12.45 5.88
C TRP A 493 -15.62 -13.63 6.06
N ALA A 494 -16.81 -13.57 5.47
CA ALA A 494 -17.82 -14.63 5.56
C ALA A 494 -17.41 -15.94 4.87
N ILE A 495 -16.43 -15.90 3.96
CA ILE A 495 -15.90 -17.08 3.25
C ILE A 495 -14.48 -17.47 3.66
N ASP A 496 -13.95 -16.81 4.70
CA ASP A 496 -12.62 -17.00 5.27
C ASP A 496 -11.46 -16.80 4.26
N GLU A 497 -11.59 -15.82 3.36
CA GLU A 497 -10.56 -15.46 2.38
C GLU A 497 -9.90 -14.12 2.73
N LYS A 498 -9.31 -14.09 3.93
CA LYS A 498 -8.70 -12.91 4.55
C LYS A 498 -7.24 -12.69 4.08
N PRO A 499 -6.68 -11.47 4.17
CA PRO A 499 -5.27 -11.23 3.83
C PRO A 499 -4.32 -11.97 4.79
N THR A 500 -3.25 -12.57 4.27
CA THR A 500 -2.27 -13.32 5.07
C THR A 500 -0.84 -12.84 4.83
N GLY A 501 -0.11 -12.52 5.91
CA GLY A 501 1.27 -12.04 5.83
C GLY A 501 1.42 -10.84 4.87
N SER A 502 2.24 -10.95 3.84
CA SER A 502 2.39 -9.92 2.80
C SER A 502 1.34 -10.00 1.67
N LYS A 503 0.60 -11.10 1.54
CA LYS A 503 -0.34 -11.32 0.44
C LYS A 503 -1.71 -10.69 0.72
N ASP A 504 -2.22 -9.95 -0.25
CA ASP A 504 -3.57 -9.39 -0.27
C ASP A 504 -4.14 -9.43 -1.70
N PRO A 505 -4.55 -10.62 -2.18
CA PRO A 505 -4.93 -10.83 -3.59
C PRO A 505 -6.19 -10.06 -3.99
N PHE A 506 -7.08 -9.76 -3.03
CA PHE A 506 -8.35 -9.07 -3.26
C PHE A 506 -8.35 -7.61 -2.80
N ALA A 507 -7.17 -7.07 -2.46
CA ALA A 507 -6.98 -5.68 -2.04
C ALA A 507 -7.83 -5.26 -0.81
N LEU A 508 -8.08 -6.19 0.12
CA LEU A 508 -8.93 -5.95 1.30
C LEU A 508 -8.32 -4.93 2.25
N ARG A 509 -6.98 -4.83 2.34
CA ARG A 509 -6.32 -3.76 3.11
C ARG A 509 -6.58 -2.39 2.50
N ARG A 510 -6.62 -2.30 1.17
CA ARG A 510 -6.93 -1.04 0.47
C ARG A 510 -8.41 -0.69 0.63
N ALA A 511 -9.32 -1.66 0.56
CA ALA A 511 -10.74 -1.44 0.84
C ALA A 511 -10.97 -0.94 2.28
N ALA A 512 -10.34 -1.57 3.27
CA ALA A 512 -10.39 -1.16 4.68
C ALA A 512 -9.85 0.25 4.91
N LEU A 513 -8.69 0.58 4.33
CA LEU A 513 -8.17 1.96 4.36
C LEU A 513 -9.15 2.93 3.69
N GLY A 514 -9.81 2.52 2.61
CA GLY A 514 -10.81 3.34 1.94
C GLY A 514 -12.02 3.65 2.81
N VAL A 515 -12.52 2.66 3.57
CA VAL A 515 -13.59 2.87 4.57
C VAL A 515 -13.14 3.87 5.63
N ILE A 516 -11.94 3.69 6.21
CA ILE A 516 -11.38 4.59 7.23
C ILE A 516 -11.31 6.02 6.69
N ARG A 517 -10.73 6.21 5.51
CA ARG A 517 -10.59 7.55 4.91
C ARG A 517 -11.94 8.19 4.59
N LEU A 518 -12.93 7.42 4.10
CA LEU A 518 -14.29 7.92 3.88
C LEU A 518 -14.93 8.40 5.18
N LEU A 519 -14.84 7.62 6.26
CA LEU A 519 -15.38 7.98 7.57
C LEU A 519 -14.72 9.21 8.19
N LEU A 520 -13.40 9.37 8.02
CA LEU A 520 -12.64 10.50 8.56
C LEU A 520 -12.70 11.75 7.68
N SER A 521 -13.08 11.63 6.41
CA SER A 521 -13.06 12.75 5.45
C SER A 521 -14.08 13.86 5.78
N GLN A 522 -15.11 13.53 6.54
CA GLN A 522 -16.13 14.43 7.03
C GLN A 522 -16.51 14.02 8.46
N GLU A 523 -17.41 14.76 9.09
CA GLU A 523 -17.86 14.49 10.46
C GLU A 523 -18.90 13.35 10.56
N TRP A 524 -18.64 12.20 9.93
CA TRP A 524 -19.53 11.04 9.97
C TRP A 524 -19.39 10.24 11.27
N LYS A 525 -20.44 10.21 12.10
CA LYS A 525 -20.40 9.70 13.48
C LYS A 525 -21.16 8.38 13.70
N PHE A 526 -21.27 7.51 12.72
CA PHE A 526 -22.03 6.27 12.86
C PHE A 526 -21.14 5.05 13.16
N PRO A 527 -21.66 4.06 13.91
CA PRO A 527 -21.01 2.76 14.16
C PRO A 527 -20.96 1.88 12.90
N LEU A 528 -19.93 1.04 12.76
CA LEU A 528 -19.76 0.13 11.62
C LEU A 528 -20.45 -1.23 11.81
N LEU A 529 -20.53 -1.76 13.03
CA LEU A 529 -21.13 -3.08 13.28
C LEU A 529 -22.57 -3.21 12.77
N PRO A 530 -23.47 -2.21 12.90
CA PRO A 530 -24.81 -2.32 12.33
C PRO A 530 -24.78 -2.49 10.80
N LEU A 531 -23.88 -1.79 10.11
CA LEU A 531 -23.73 -1.90 8.66
C LEU A 531 -23.12 -3.25 8.26
N PHE A 532 -22.18 -3.77 9.05
CA PHE A 532 -21.65 -5.12 8.87
C PHE A 532 -22.72 -6.19 9.01
N ARG A 533 -23.58 -6.08 10.04
CA ARG A 533 -24.70 -7.00 10.25
C ARG A 533 -25.68 -6.95 9.08
N SER A 534 -26.04 -5.75 8.60
CA SER A 534 -26.88 -5.58 7.40
C SER A 534 -26.26 -6.24 6.16
N ALA A 535 -24.98 -6.00 5.89
CA ALA A 535 -24.28 -6.58 4.76
C ALA A 535 -24.19 -8.12 4.85
N PHE A 536 -23.93 -8.65 6.05
CA PHE A 536 -23.85 -10.09 6.28
C PHE A 536 -25.21 -10.76 6.13
N ALA A 537 -26.28 -10.14 6.65
CA ALA A 537 -27.65 -10.62 6.48
C ALA A 537 -28.03 -10.70 5.00
N ALA A 538 -27.76 -9.64 4.23
CA ALA A 538 -28.02 -9.61 2.79
C ALA A 538 -27.24 -10.69 2.02
N LEU A 539 -25.99 -10.97 2.42
CA LEU A 539 -25.18 -12.05 1.83
C LEU A 539 -25.77 -13.45 2.12
N LYS A 540 -26.37 -13.64 3.30
CA LYS A 540 -26.95 -14.90 3.74
C LYS A 540 -28.39 -15.12 3.29
N GLU A 541 -29.06 -14.09 2.78
CA GLU A 541 -30.47 -14.15 2.39
C GLU A 541 -30.76 -15.32 1.43
N GLY A 542 -29.91 -15.54 0.41
CA GLY A 542 -30.09 -16.68 -0.49
C GLY A 542 -30.01 -18.05 0.20
N GLN A 543 -29.20 -18.18 1.26
CA GLN A 543 -29.12 -19.41 2.07
C GLN A 543 -30.35 -19.57 2.97
N VAL A 544 -30.84 -18.48 3.54
CA VAL A 544 -32.07 -18.43 4.35
C VAL A 544 -33.26 -18.86 3.50
N GLN A 545 -33.45 -18.23 2.34
CA GLN A 545 -34.53 -18.53 1.41
C GLN A 545 -34.50 -20.00 0.92
N ARG A 546 -33.31 -20.57 0.70
CA ARG A 546 -33.19 -21.99 0.36
C ARG A 546 -33.65 -22.89 1.50
N LYS A 547 -33.20 -22.64 2.73
CA LYS A 547 -33.64 -23.41 3.92
C LYS A 547 -35.16 -23.31 4.12
N LEU A 548 -35.74 -22.14 3.91
CA LEU A 548 -37.20 -21.93 4.00
C LEU A 548 -37.94 -22.80 2.98
N ARG A 549 -37.52 -22.81 1.71
CA ARG A 549 -38.13 -23.66 0.67
C ARG A 549 -37.98 -25.14 0.95
N GLU A 550 -36.82 -25.57 1.46
CA GLU A 550 -36.59 -26.96 1.87
C GLU A 550 -37.53 -27.35 3.01
N PHE A 551 -37.73 -26.46 3.99
CA PHE A 551 -38.63 -26.68 5.12
C PHE A 551 -40.10 -26.68 4.69
N GLU A 552 -40.52 -25.75 3.82
CA GLU A 552 -41.86 -25.71 3.22
C GLU A 552 -42.16 -26.99 2.44
N THR A 553 -41.20 -27.47 1.64
CA THR A 553 -41.34 -28.74 0.89
C THR A 553 -41.49 -29.93 1.83
N LYS A 554 -40.78 -29.92 2.97
CA LYS A 554 -40.88 -30.97 3.98
C LYS A 554 -42.25 -30.96 4.66
N LEU A 555 -42.74 -29.79 5.05
CA LEU A 555 -44.10 -29.60 5.58
C LEU A 555 -45.17 -30.10 4.60
N ALA A 556 -45.01 -29.82 3.31
CA ALA A 556 -45.96 -30.27 2.28
C ALA A 556 -45.90 -31.78 2.00
N GLY A 557 -44.75 -32.42 2.19
CA GLY A 557 -44.54 -33.87 2.00
C GLY A 557 -44.97 -34.72 3.19
N GLU A 558 -44.91 -34.15 4.40
CA GLU A 558 -45.46 -34.74 5.62
C GLU A 558 -46.97 -34.47 5.65
N ASN A 559 -47.74 -35.36 5.01
CA ASN A 559 -49.21 -35.33 5.01
C ASN A 559 -49.76 -35.63 6.43
N SER A 560 -49.46 -34.77 7.41
CA SER A 560 -49.99 -34.86 8.76
C SER A 560 -51.44 -34.45 8.70
N GLY A 561 -52.34 -35.44 8.80
CA GLY A 561 -53.78 -35.22 8.98
C GLY A 561 -54.14 -34.57 10.32
N ASP A 562 -53.28 -33.67 10.83
CA ASP A 562 -53.33 -33.00 12.13
C ASP A 562 -52.75 -31.56 12.07
N ILE A 563 -52.48 -31.01 10.87
CA ILE A 563 -52.23 -29.56 10.68
C ILE A 563 -53.52 -28.95 10.15
N ASP A 564 -54.26 -28.33 11.05
CA ASP A 564 -55.57 -27.73 10.87
C ASP A 564 -55.50 -26.31 10.25
N GLY A 565 -54.97 -26.21 9.04
CA GLY A 565 -55.22 -25.08 8.11
C GLY A 565 -53.98 -24.30 7.67
N GLU A 566 -54.17 -23.44 6.65
CA GLU A 566 -53.11 -22.57 6.07
C GLU A 566 -52.37 -21.74 7.14
N GLN A 567 -53.06 -21.36 8.23
CA GLN A 567 -52.49 -20.57 9.32
C GLN A 567 -51.39 -21.30 10.12
N ASP A 568 -51.46 -22.62 10.27
CA ASP A 568 -50.46 -23.37 11.03
C ASP A 568 -49.17 -23.57 10.25
N VAL A 569 -49.28 -23.71 8.92
CA VAL A 569 -48.14 -23.73 8.01
C VAL A 569 -47.42 -22.38 8.01
N ASP A 570 -48.18 -21.28 7.93
CA ASP A 570 -47.63 -19.92 7.99
C ASP A 570 -46.93 -19.65 9.34
N ASN A 571 -47.54 -20.06 10.45
CA ASN A 571 -46.94 -19.93 11.78
C ASN A 571 -45.65 -20.75 11.92
N ALA A 572 -45.63 -21.99 11.40
CA ALA A 572 -44.45 -22.85 11.41
C ALA A 572 -43.32 -22.26 10.55
N LEU A 573 -43.64 -21.74 9.36
CA LEU A 573 -42.69 -21.06 8.47
C LEU A 573 -42.11 -19.81 9.14
N ALA A 574 -42.93 -18.96 9.74
CA ALA A 574 -42.48 -17.75 10.43
C ALA A 574 -41.58 -18.07 11.63
N SER A 575 -41.92 -19.11 12.40
CA SER A 575 -41.09 -19.58 13.52
C SER A 575 -39.73 -20.12 13.04
N TYR A 576 -39.74 -20.93 11.98
CA TYR A 576 -38.52 -21.47 11.40
C TYR A 576 -37.65 -20.38 10.75
N GLU A 577 -38.25 -19.40 10.07
CA GLU A 577 -37.54 -18.24 9.55
C GLU A 577 -36.83 -17.48 10.67
N LYS A 578 -37.54 -17.19 11.76
CA LYS A 578 -36.95 -16.53 12.93
C LYS A 578 -35.78 -17.32 13.50
N GLN A 579 -35.90 -18.64 13.60
CA GLN A 579 -34.82 -19.51 14.06
C GLN A 579 -33.60 -19.46 13.13
N VAL A 580 -33.80 -19.64 11.81
CA VAL A 580 -32.72 -19.64 10.83
C VAL A 580 -31.99 -18.30 10.78
N ARG A 581 -32.73 -17.19 10.89
CA ARG A 581 -32.15 -15.84 10.95
C ARG A 581 -31.35 -15.62 12.24
N ALA A 582 -31.87 -16.06 13.39
CA ALA A 582 -31.16 -15.98 14.67
C ALA A 582 -29.87 -16.83 14.68
N GLU A 583 -29.90 -18.03 14.09
CA GLU A 583 -28.70 -18.86 13.92
C GLU A 583 -27.66 -18.18 13.02
N ALA A 584 -28.10 -17.56 11.91
CA ALA A 584 -27.21 -16.83 11.02
C ALA A 584 -26.58 -15.62 11.71
N GLU A 585 -27.36 -14.85 12.47
CA GLU A 585 -26.88 -13.71 13.27
C GLU A 585 -25.86 -14.14 14.32
N ALA A 586 -26.16 -15.18 15.11
CA ALA A 586 -25.25 -15.71 16.13
C ALA A 586 -23.93 -16.21 15.51
N SER A 587 -23.98 -16.82 14.33
CA SER A 587 -22.78 -17.26 13.61
C SER A 587 -21.94 -16.11 13.04
N SER A 588 -22.55 -14.94 12.84
CA SER A 588 -21.90 -13.77 12.25
C SER A 588 -21.03 -13.01 13.24
N GLU A 589 -21.43 -12.94 14.51
CA GLU A 589 -20.78 -12.08 15.51
C GLU A 589 -19.25 -12.29 15.64
N PRO A 590 -18.71 -13.52 15.75
CA PRO A 590 -17.25 -13.69 15.79
C PRO A 590 -16.55 -13.26 14.49
N VAL A 591 -17.21 -13.41 13.34
CA VAL A 591 -16.69 -13.00 12.04
C VAL A 591 -16.64 -11.47 11.94
N LEU A 592 -17.70 -10.80 12.40
CA LEU A 592 -17.79 -9.34 12.35
C LEU A 592 -16.88 -8.66 13.37
N ALA A 593 -16.72 -9.24 14.56
CA ALA A 593 -15.77 -8.78 15.56
C ALA A 593 -14.31 -8.88 15.04
N ASP A 594 -13.98 -9.98 14.35
CA ASP A 594 -12.67 -10.15 13.70
C ASP A 594 -12.45 -9.12 12.58
N LEU A 595 -13.49 -8.80 11.79
CA LEU A 595 -13.41 -7.74 10.77
C LEU A 595 -13.21 -6.35 11.38
N LEU A 596 -13.91 -6.04 12.48
CA LEU A 596 -13.74 -4.77 13.19
C LEU A 596 -12.31 -4.64 13.74
N SER A 597 -11.79 -5.71 14.36
CA SER A 597 -10.38 -5.79 14.81
C SER A 597 -9.39 -5.56 13.67
N PHE A 598 -9.66 -6.15 12.49
CA PHE A 598 -8.84 -5.90 11.30
C PHE A 598 -8.88 -4.42 10.85
N LEU A 599 -10.04 -3.77 10.90
CA LEU A 599 -10.15 -2.33 10.63
C LEU A 599 -9.38 -1.50 11.66
N HIS A 600 -9.43 -1.87 12.95
CA HIS A 600 -8.62 -1.23 13.98
C HIS A 600 -7.15 -1.30 13.65
N ASP A 601 -6.63 -2.46 13.27
CA ASP A 601 -5.22 -2.61 12.87
C ASP A 601 -4.85 -1.69 11.69
N ARG A 602 -5.75 -1.56 10.70
CA ARG A 602 -5.53 -0.63 9.57
C ARG A 602 -5.60 0.83 10.01
N PHE A 603 -6.53 1.16 10.90
CA PHE A 603 -6.70 2.51 11.44
C PHE A 603 -5.48 2.93 12.27
N LYS A 604 -4.92 2.03 13.09
CA LYS A 604 -3.66 2.26 13.81
C LYS A 604 -2.51 2.61 12.87
N VAL A 605 -2.39 1.92 11.74
CA VAL A 605 -1.36 2.22 10.73
C VAL A 605 -1.58 3.60 10.13
N HIS A 606 -2.82 3.91 9.73
CA HIS A 606 -3.16 5.21 9.16
C HIS A 606 -2.83 6.37 10.13
N LEU A 607 -3.23 6.27 11.40
CA LEU A 607 -2.93 7.29 12.41
C LEU A 607 -1.43 7.46 12.67
N LYS A 608 -0.65 6.37 12.62
CA LYS A 608 0.82 6.45 12.74
C LYS A 608 1.46 7.17 11.56
N GLU A 609 0.95 6.96 10.35
CA GLU A 609 1.40 7.67 9.14
C GLU A 609 1.09 9.18 9.22
N GLU A 610 -0.04 9.55 9.85
CA GLU A 610 -0.38 10.95 10.19
C GLU A 610 0.44 11.51 11.38
N GLY A 611 1.36 10.72 11.96
CA GLY A 611 2.29 11.16 13.00
C GLY A 611 1.81 10.94 14.45
N ALA A 612 0.69 10.25 14.67
CA ALA A 612 0.24 9.93 16.02
C ALA A 612 1.13 8.88 16.70
N ARG A 613 1.39 9.06 18.01
CA ARG A 613 2.20 8.13 18.80
C ARG A 613 1.48 6.80 19.01
N TYR A 614 2.22 5.68 18.96
CA TYR A 614 1.64 4.33 19.08
C TYR A 614 0.91 4.10 20.41
N ASP A 615 1.45 4.66 21.48
CA ASP A 615 0.99 4.48 22.86
C ASP A 615 -0.29 5.27 23.14
N ALA A 616 -0.39 6.49 22.58
CA ALA A 616 -1.60 7.29 22.60
C ALA A 616 -2.73 6.61 21.81
N ILE A 617 -2.42 6.01 20.66
CA ILE A 617 -3.40 5.23 19.88
C ILE A 617 -3.95 4.06 20.70
N ASP A 618 -3.07 3.26 21.32
CA ASP A 618 -3.48 2.10 22.11
C ASP A 618 -4.25 2.50 23.38
N ALA A 619 -4.03 3.71 23.90
CA ALA A 619 -4.75 4.28 25.03
C ALA A 619 -6.23 4.61 24.71
N VAL A 620 -6.54 5.01 23.47
CA VAL A 620 -7.90 5.45 23.10
C VAL A 620 -8.71 4.41 22.33
N LEU A 621 -8.03 3.49 21.63
CA LEU A 621 -8.67 2.49 20.78
C LEU A 621 -8.91 1.19 21.57
N SER A 622 -10.13 1.03 22.08
CA SER A 622 -10.57 -0.21 22.74
C SER A 622 -11.02 -1.26 21.71
N PRO A 623 -11.01 -2.56 22.06
CA PRO A 623 -11.50 -3.62 21.17
C PRO A 623 -12.96 -3.44 20.72
N GLU A 624 -13.79 -2.80 21.55
CA GLU A 624 -15.21 -2.57 21.29
C GLU A 624 -15.47 -1.24 20.55
N ALA A 625 -14.43 -0.47 20.22
CA ALA A 625 -14.58 0.85 19.62
C ALA A 625 -15.11 0.76 18.18
N ASP A 626 -16.36 1.16 17.96
CA ASP A 626 -17.01 1.00 16.65
C ASP A 626 -17.18 2.31 15.86
N ASN A 627 -16.84 3.45 16.46
CA ASN A 627 -16.89 4.76 15.83
C ASN A 627 -15.49 5.35 15.69
N LEU A 628 -14.90 5.19 14.51
CA LEU A 628 -13.51 5.57 14.26
C LEU A 628 -13.27 7.08 14.33
N LEU A 629 -14.25 7.90 13.96
CA LEU A 629 -14.13 9.37 14.06
C LEU A 629 -14.07 9.83 15.52
N LEU A 630 -14.90 9.27 16.40
CA LEU A 630 -14.84 9.60 17.83
C LEU A 630 -13.51 9.16 18.45
N VAL A 631 -12.95 8.02 18.02
CA VAL A 631 -11.61 7.60 18.46
C VAL A 631 -10.54 8.57 17.96
N ALA A 632 -10.59 9.03 16.71
CA ALA A 632 -9.66 10.03 16.17
C ALA A 632 -9.71 11.34 16.97
N ARG A 633 -10.92 11.87 17.23
CA ARG A 633 -11.11 13.10 18.02
C ARG A 633 -10.59 12.96 19.46
N ARG A 634 -10.83 11.81 20.08
CA ARG A 634 -10.32 11.49 21.41
C ARG A 634 -8.80 11.38 21.42
N LEU A 635 -8.20 10.81 20.38
CA LEU A 635 -6.75 10.75 20.20
C LEU A 635 -6.14 12.14 20.09
N GLU A 636 -6.70 13.00 19.25
CA GLU A 636 -6.25 14.38 19.08
C GLU A 636 -6.29 15.14 20.42
N ALA A 637 -7.41 15.05 21.15
CA ALA A 637 -7.56 15.65 22.47
C ALA A 637 -6.52 15.10 23.47
N LEU A 638 -6.28 13.78 23.45
CA LEU A 638 -5.26 13.16 24.30
C LEU A 638 -3.84 13.64 23.97
N ILE A 639 -3.50 13.74 22.68
CA ILE A 639 -2.17 14.20 22.24
C ILE A 639 -1.91 15.64 22.69
N VAL A 640 -2.91 16.53 22.55
CA VAL A 640 -2.81 17.91 23.05
C VAL A 640 -2.60 17.89 24.56
N PHE A 641 -3.43 17.16 25.29
CA PHE A 641 -3.38 17.07 26.75
C PHE A 641 -2.03 16.60 27.29
N ILE A 642 -1.48 15.49 26.77
CA ILE A 642 -0.19 14.94 27.27
C ILE A 642 1.02 15.79 26.92
N ASN A 643 0.89 16.75 26.01
CA ASN A 643 1.96 17.68 25.68
C ASN A 643 1.97 18.90 26.61
N GLU A 644 0.84 19.22 27.24
CA GLU A 644 0.73 20.27 28.25
C GLU A 644 1.30 19.85 29.61
N GLU A 645 1.74 20.83 30.41
CA GLU A 645 2.37 20.58 31.71
C GLU A 645 1.40 19.93 32.71
N ASP A 646 0.14 20.37 32.72
CA ASP A 646 -0.88 19.80 33.59
C ASP A 646 -1.18 18.33 33.23
N GLY A 647 -1.22 18.00 31.94
CA GLY A 647 -1.46 16.63 31.49
C GLY A 647 -0.30 15.69 31.75
N LYS A 648 0.95 16.15 31.63
CA LYS A 648 2.14 15.35 32.02
C LYS A 648 2.13 14.97 33.50
N ASN A 649 1.79 15.93 34.36
CA ASN A 649 1.77 15.71 35.80
C ASN A 649 0.60 14.81 36.22
N LEU A 650 -0.59 15.02 35.66
CA LEU A 650 -1.72 14.12 35.91
C LEU A 650 -1.39 12.69 35.43
N LEU A 651 -0.79 12.54 34.25
CA LEU A 651 -0.39 11.23 33.72
C LEU A 651 0.56 10.50 34.68
N ALA A 652 1.52 11.21 35.29
CA ALA A 652 2.42 10.63 36.29
C ALA A 652 1.66 10.16 37.54
N GLY A 653 0.75 10.99 38.06
CA GLY A 653 -0.10 10.66 39.22
C GLY A 653 -1.00 9.44 38.95
N THR A 654 -1.68 9.40 37.80
CA THR A 654 -2.55 8.29 37.41
C THR A 654 -1.78 7.00 37.18
N LYS A 655 -0.59 7.05 36.56
CA LYS A 655 0.29 5.87 36.43
C LYS A 655 0.73 5.33 37.78
N ARG A 656 1.05 6.21 38.74
CA ARG A 656 1.39 5.81 40.11
C ARG A 656 0.20 5.09 40.77
N ALA A 657 -1.01 5.63 40.63
CA ALA A 657 -2.23 4.99 41.12
C ALA A 657 -2.45 3.60 40.49
N ALA A 658 -2.35 3.50 39.15
CA ALA A 658 -2.52 2.24 38.42
C ALA A 658 -1.48 1.18 38.80
N ASN A 659 -0.22 1.56 38.98
CA ASN A 659 0.85 0.64 39.40
C ASN A 659 0.67 0.12 40.82
N ILE A 660 0.20 0.97 41.75
CA ILE A 660 -0.11 0.56 43.12
C ILE A 660 -1.27 -0.44 43.10
N LEU A 661 -2.35 -0.13 42.38
CA LEU A 661 -3.49 -1.05 42.22
C LEU A 661 -3.06 -2.40 41.63
N ALA A 662 -2.31 -2.40 40.53
CA ALA A 662 -1.83 -3.63 39.90
C ALA A 662 -0.90 -4.45 40.82
N ALA A 663 -0.11 -3.80 41.68
CA ALA A 663 0.74 -4.49 42.66
C ALA A 663 -0.09 -5.13 43.79
N GLU A 664 -1.13 -4.46 44.27
CA GLU A 664 -2.01 -4.95 45.33
C GLU A 664 -2.99 -6.03 44.83
N GLU A 665 -3.53 -5.89 43.61
CA GLU A 665 -4.34 -6.92 42.93
C GLU A 665 -3.55 -8.24 42.78
N LYS A 666 -2.26 -8.16 42.42
CA LYS A 666 -1.36 -9.35 42.35
C LYS A 666 -1.10 -10.00 43.71
N LYS A 667 -1.15 -9.24 44.80
CA LYS A 667 -1.00 -9.76 46.17
C LYS A 667 -2.31 -10.35 46.72
N GLY A 668 -3.42 -10.19 46.02
CA GLY A 668 -4.75 -10.55 46.51
C GLY A 668 -5.27 -9.61 47.61
N THR A 669 -4.74 -8.39 47.71
CA THR A 669 -5.18 -7.40 48.71
C THR A 669 -6.62 -6.98 48.43
N LYS A 670 -7.45 -6.91 49.47
CA LYS A 670 -8.86 -6.51 49.34
C LYS A 670 -8.95 -5.02 48.96
N VAL A 671 -9.63 -4.73 47.84
CA VAL A 671 -10.06 -3.39 47.42
C VAL A 671 -11.55 -3.26 47.77
N ALA A 672 -11.98 -2.13 48.33
CA ALA A 672 -13.39 -1.91 48.62
C ALA A 672 -14.18 -1.59 47.33
N ASP A 673 -15.44 -2.03 47.23
CA ASP A 673 -16.28 -1.80 46.04
C ASP A 673 -16.61 -0.31 45.81
N SER A 674 -16.55 0.51 46.87
CA SER A 674 -16.76 1.95 46.80
C SER A 674 -16.04 2.66 47.94
N VAL A 675 -15.75 3.95 47.75
CA VAL A 675 -15.14 4.80 48.78
C VAL A 675 -16.18 5.15 49.84
N SER A 676 -15.88 4.80 51.09
CA SER A 676 -16.68 5.18 52.27
C SER A 676 -16.14 6.47 52.88
N ALA A 677 -16.96 7.53 52.88
CA ALA A 677 -16.59 8.82 53.46
C ALA A 677 -16.29 8.76 54.97
N SER A 678 -16.83 7.77 55.69
CA SER A 678 -16.57 7.56 57.12
C SER A 678 -15.17 7.02 57.44
N LEU A 679 -14.48 6.46 56.43
CA LEU A 679 -13.13 5.90 56.53
C LEU A 679 -12.07 6.83 55.92
N LEU A 680 -12.42 8.08 55.60
CA LEU A 680 -11.48 9.13 55.19
C LEU A 680 -11.09 9.95 56.44
N HIS A 681 -9.86 9.75 56.90
CA HIS A 681 -9.33 10.34 58.13
C HIS A 681 -8.59 11.65 57.85
N GLU A 682 -7.74 11.68 56.82
CA GLU A 682 -6.92 12.84 56.48
C GLU A 682 -7.71 13.86 55.66
N ALA A 683 -7.34 15.15 55.75
CA ALA A 683 -8.00 16.21 54.99
C ALA A 683 -7.77 16.05 53.48
N GLU A 684 -6.59 15.55 53.11
CA GLU A 684 -6.15 15.28 51.75
C GLU A 684 -6.96 14.17 51.08
N GLU A 685 -7.39 13.14 51.82
CA GLU A 685 -8.25 12.07 51.31
C GLU A 685 -9.63 12.58 50.93
N LYS A 686 -10.20 13.45 51.78
CA LYS A 686 -11.51 14.08 51.55
C LYS A 686 -11.45 15.02 50.35
N ALA A 687 -10.41 15.85 50.29
CA ALA A 687 -10.19 16.77 49.18
C ALA A 687 -10.03 16.02 47.84
N LEU A 688 -9.27 14.91 47.82
CA LEU A 688 -9.13 14.09 46.62
C LEU A 688 -10.45 13.43 46.23
N PHE A 689 -11.22 12.88 47.18
CA PHE A 689 -12.51 12.26 46.91
C PHE A 689 -13.53 13.24 46.31
N GLU A 690 -13.62 14.45 46.86
CA GLU A 690 -14.48 15.52 46.32
C GLU A 690 -14.03 15.93 44.91
N ALA A 691 -12.73 16.13 44.71
CA ALA A 691 -12.17 16.52 43.43
C ALA A 691 -12.38 15.46 42.34
N VAL A 692 -12.14 14.18 42.64
CA VAL A 692 -12.35 13.06 41.71
C VAL A 692 -13.82 12.90 41.35
N THR A 693 -14.72 13.05 42.34
CA THR A 693 -16.17 12.99 42.09
C THR A 693 -16.61 14.11 41.15
N LEU A 694 -16.19 15.35 41.40
CA LEU A 694 -16.56 16.50 40.56
C LEU A 694 -15.94 16.41 39.16
N ALA A 695 -14.64 16.11 39.07
CA ALA A 695 -13.95 15.98 37.79
C ALA A 695 -14.53 14.84 36.93
N SER A 696 -14.94 13.73 37.56
CA SER A 696 -15.61 12.63 36.84
C SER A 696 -16.95 13.06 36.26
N GLN A 697 -17.76 13.81 37.03
CA GLN A 697 -19.04 14.34 36.56
C GLN A 697 -18.87 15.35 35.43
N ASP A 698 -17.93 16.29 35.58
CA ASP A 698 -17.59 17.28 34.55
C ASP A 698 -17.10 16.59 33.27
N ALA A 699 -16.23 15.58 33.40
CA ALA A 699 -15.70 14.82 32.28
C ALA A 699 -16.78 14.01 31.56
N GLU A 700 -17.67 13.32 32.29
CA GLU A 700 -18.82 12.61 31.72
C GLU A 700 -19.74 13.55 30.95
N ALA A 701 -20.05 14.72 31.51
CA ALA A 701 -20.88 15.73 30.86
C ALA A 701 -20.22 16.27 29.58
N ALA A 702 -18.90 16.40 29.55
CA ALA A 702 -18.15 16.81 28.37
C ALA A 702 -18.10 15.70 27.30
N ILE A 703 -17.82 14.45 27.69
CA ILE A 703 -17.84 13.27 26.79
C ILE A 703 -19.23 13.10 26.15
N ALA A 704 -20.31 13.29 26.92
CA ALA A 704 -21.68 13.22 26.42
C ALA A 704 -21.99 14.30 25.36
N ARG A 705 -21.25 15.41 25.37
CA ARG A 705 -21.30 16.48 24.35
C ARG A 705 -20.23 16.32 23.26
N GLU A 706 -19.49 15.21 23.26
CA GLU A 706 -18.33 14.95 22.39
C GLU A 706 -17.19 15.97 22.53
N ASP A 707 -17.15 16.69 23.64
CA ASP A 707 -16.11 17.65 23.98
C ASP A 707 -14.98 16.94 24.74
N PHE A 708 -14.13 16.23 23.99
CA PHE A 708 -13.01 15.48 24.57
C PHE A 708 -11.93 16.40 25.16
N ASN A 709 -11.78 17.61 24.63
CA ASN A 709 -10.88 18.62 25.19
C ASN A 709 -11.40 19.11 26.55
N GLY A 710 -12.69 19.43 26.66
CA GLY A 710 -13.34 19.78 27.92
C GLY A 710 -13.24 18.65 28.96
N ALA A 711 -13.38 17.40 28.52
CA ALA A 711 -13.21 16.24 29.40
C ALA A 711 -11.77 16.14 29.96
N MET A 712 -10.75 16.35 29.11
CA MET A 712 -9.35 16.37 29.53
C MET A 712 -9.04 17.55 30.47
N LEU A 713 -9.59 18.75 30.21
CA LEU A 713 -9.45 19.91 31.08
C LEU A 713 -10.11 19.71 32.45
N ALA A 714 -11.25 19.03 32.50
CA ALA A 714 -11.89 18.65 33.76
C ALA A 714 -11.00 17.71 34.58
N LEU A 715 -10.40 16.70 33.93
CA LEU A 715 -9.48 15.77 34.57
C LEU A 715 -8.17 16.45 35.00
N ALA A 716 -7.68 17.44 34.27
CA ALA A 716 -6.47 18.21 34.61
C ALA A 716 -6.51 18.81 36.03
N LYS A 717 -7.72 19.19 36.50
CA LYS A 717 -7.96 19.73 37.85
C LYS A 717 -7.55 18.74 38.96
N LEU A 718 -7.44 17.44 38.66
CA LEU A 718 -7.02 16.41 39.60
C LEU A 718 -5.52 16.45 39.92
N ARG A 719 -4.69 17.14 39.12
CA ARG A 719 -3.24 17.25 39.33
C ARG A 719 -2.90 17.59 40.79
N GLY A 720 -3.37 18.76 41.27
CA GLY A 720 -3.06 19.26 42.60
C GLY A 720 -3.48 18.31 43.74
N PRO A 721 -4.75 17.85 43.77
CA PRO A 721 -5.23 16.89 44.76
C PRO A 721 -4.48 15.55 44.73
N VAL A 722 -4.13 15.03 43.55
CA VAL A 722 -3.41 13.75 43.40
C VAL A 722 -1.98 13.86 43.91
N ASP A 723 -1.27 14.93 43.56
CA ASP A 723 0.10 15.19 44.04
C ASP A 723 0.12 15.32 45.57
N THR A 724 -0.82 16.10 46.13
CA THR A 724 -0.92 16.32 47.58
C THR A 724 -1.23 15.01 48.33
N PHE A 725 -2.14 14.19 47.80
CA PHE A 725 -2.45 12.89 48.36
C PHE A 725 -1.21 11.99 48.40
N PHE A 726 -0.46 11.92 47.31
CA PHE A 726 0.72 11.06 47.23
C PHE A 726 1.95 11.55 48.01
N GLU A 727 1.99 12.84 48.35
CA GLU A 727 3.00 13.44 49.21
C GLU A 727 2.71 13.18 50.69
N LYS A 728 1.43 13.23 51.11
CA LYS A 728 1.06 13.24 52.53
C LYS A 728 0.36 11.98 53.03
N VAL A 729 -0.23 11.17 52.16
CA VAL A 729 -1.01 9.98 52.53
C VAL A 729 -0.30 8.70 52.13
N LEU A 730 -0.09 7.80 53.09
CA LEU A 730 0.47 6.47 52.84
C LEU A 730 -0.64 5.50 52.45
N VAL A 731 -0.64 5.00 51.21
CA VAL A 731 -1.69 4.10 50.72
C VAL A 731 -1.72 2.77 51.50
N ASN A 732 -0.57 2.25 51.89
CA ASN A 732 -0.45 1.01 52.65
C ASN A 732 -0.60 1.27 54.16
N ASP A 733 -1.84 1.43 54.62
CA ASP A 733 -2.18 1.59 56.04
C ASP A 733 -2.12 0.26 56.80
N GLU A 734 -1.94 0.33 58.13
CA GLU A 734 -1.99 -0.83 59.03
C GLU A 734 -3.44 -1.34 59.21
N ASP A 735 -4.44 -0.46 59.14
CA ASP A 735 -5.86 -0.85 59.13
C ASP A 735 -6.29 -1.32 57.74
N GLU A 736 -6.69 -2.58 57.64
CA GLU A 736 -7.10 -3.20 56.39
C GLU A 736 -8.30 -2.50 55.73
N ASN A 737 -9.23 -1.93 56.52
CA ASN A 737 -10.39 -1.24 56.00
C ASN A 737 -10.01 0.14 55.42
N VAL A 738 -9.10 0.85 56.09
CA VAL A 738 -8.58 2.15 55.61
C VAL A 738 -7.75 1.94 54.35
N ARG A 739 -6.89 0.92 54.33
CA ARG A 739 -6.13 0.53 53.13
C ARG A 739 -7.06 0.17 51.96
N ALA A 740 -8.08 -0.66 52.18
CA ALA A 740 -9.05 -1.01 51.14
C ALA A 740 -9.81 0.21 50.60
N ASN A 741 -10.13 1.18 51.46
CA ASN A 741 -10.80 2.43 51.11
C ASN A 741 -9.88 3.36 50.29
N ARG A 742 -8.60 3.49 50.68
CA ARG A 742 -7.59 4.24 49.92
C ARG A 742 -7.35 3.63 48.53
N LEU A 743 -7.34 2.30 48.42
CA LEU A 743 -7.26 1.62 47.13
C LEU A 743 -8.51 1.87 46.27
N ALA A 744 -9.71 1.90 46.87
CA ALA A 744 -10.93 2.28 46.15
C ALA A 744 -10.87 3.73 45.63
N LEU A 745 -10.23 4.64 46.36
CA LEU A 745 -10.03 6.04 45.92
C LEU A 745 -9.06 6.12 44.73
N LEU A 746 -7.99 5.32 44.73
CA LEU A 746 -7.10 5.18 43.57
C LEU A 746 -7.83 4.57 42.36
N ASP A 747 -8.71 3.59 42.60
CA ASP A 747 -9.50 2.98 41.54
C ASP A 747 -10.50 3.98 40.93
N GLN A 748 -11.07 4.88 41.73
CA GLN A 748 -11.89 5.98 41.19
C GLN A 748 -11.10 6.91 40.26
N ILE A 749 -9.84 7.22 40.57
CA ILE A 749 -8.97 7.99 39.66
C ILE A 749 -8.74 7.21 38.35
N ARG A 750 -8.43 5.91 38.46
CA ARG A 750 -8.25 5.00 37.31
C ARG A 750 -9.52 4.95 36.44
N ALA A 751 -10.69 4.82 37.07
CA ALA A 751 -11.98 4.79 36.38
C ALA A 751 -12.34 6.14 35.73
N ALA A 752 -12.06 7.26 36.39
CA ALA A 752 -12.32 8.59 35.87
C ALA A 752 -11.50 8.88 34.60
N THR A 753 -10.20 8.59 34.65
CA THR A 753 -9.30 8.76 33.50
C THR A 753 -9.56 7.74 32.39
N GLY A 754 -9.87 6.49 32.75
CA GLY A 754 -10.20 5.40 31.81
C GLY A 754 -11.41 5.66 30.92
N LYS A 755 -12.32 6.57 31.30
CA LYS A 755 -13.44 6.99 30.45
C LYS A 755 -13.00 7.78 29.22
N VAL A 756 -11.85 8.45 29.29
CA VAL A 756 -11.30 9.21 28.17
C VAL A 756 -10.17 8.45 27.49
N ALA A 757 -9.23 7.88 28.23
CA ALA A 757 -8.19 7.03 27.67
C ALA A 757 -7.57 6.12 28.74
N ASP A 758 -7.02 4.99 28.33
CA ASP A 758 -6.22 4.14 29.18
C ASP A 758 -4.79 4.70 29.33
N PHE A 759 -4.61 5.55 30.35
CA PHE A 759 -3.34 6.22 30.63
C PHE A 759 -2.20 5.25 31.00
N SER A 760 -2.52 3.99 31.36
CA SER A 760 -1.52 2.98 31.66
C SER A 760 -0.71 2.56 30.43
N LYS A 761 -1.28 2.73 29.22
CA LYS A 761 -0.67 2.36 27.95
C LYS A 761 0.26 3.43 27.38
N ILE A 762 0.19 4.66 27.88
CA ILE A 762 1.02 5.79 27.40
C ILE A 762 2.45 5.58 27.89
N ALA A 763 3.46 5.64 27.01
CA ALA A 763 4.87 5.59 27.37
C ALA A 763 5.33 6.90 28.03
N GLY A 764 6.20 6.79 29.03
CA GLY A 764 6.78 7.93 29.76
C GLY A 764 7.80 8.70 28.96
#